data_AF-A0A2A6BSY7-F1
#
_entry.id   AF-A0A2A6BSY7-F1
#
_cell.length_a   1.000
_cell.length_b   1.000
_cell.length_c   1.000
_cell.angle_alpha   90.00
_cell.angle_beta   90.00
_cell.angle_gamma   90.00
#
_symmetry.space_group_name_H-M   'P 1'
#
loop_
_entity.id
_entity.type
_entity.pdbx_description
1 polymer ?
#
loop_
_entity_poly.entity_id
_entity_poly.type
_entity_poly.pdbx_seq_one_letter_code
_entity_poly.pdbx_strand_id
1 'polypeptide(L)'
;VFFRFVNRGFLAMTCCTESGKISGREPILFLPIRIVGCLAIGLPTISVFFCVVSSFITHANFISNYTICDEGVDSYITPVSYSIATFAPQKQLWMFTVVVQLPARALLIAMLPQTWSNDILRKSFHAAASLSFCSLVCLSLFHVVTMTEYYVHATSFALWWASTIAVMGLVVHMDRVKVSMQNNRMIHNFLAKRVIMSAFIVVSATTSIAYLLSRPFCSRPAFIMFCFGEYLLIALNATFEALVVVDFSGDFQGFQVISMERREQKDSKTKKPAQIQPINNTMLWLSDTEFFYEDHKEGPTVYNTATEECTRDTILAEGPLSYGEVHGFTWSHGSAMPPISTVLLFSVLISVLHPSQQQILWWNSETEIFDYYTDNIYDTLTGNITISPNSTFRSHSWDLRYGARYNIVPESYRDPDRVRFSATIYDKLKDINHTVGLTATDEFTAFKWSHGSAYSFVNENDVFYAAAPEKPPIKITNAQETKMIYGAWNYMANGELGFIQLRIGSMWFSPDDKFLAYRATPMNATKKEITVASLFIWSAEEGKQKKMNIQLSDQSSFPYLFAVSWVTLHGRDLLVATWANRWQNHTTMTICAYETGTCEMIYEHKYDHAQWASPVDYAHLAHSNSAIFILLPEVAEKNSWQHIAKLEISDDFKVESVSMLPSGAYDVREILAYQAAEDIVIYDAQAPQVWNRHVYGTPAGNRSTLTADRCLTCVSPNCTFQEKATVSPAHELKIAFSCYGPSQPYIAVFAFNETLQVQDMHKFITIKNEQEMPEMTTETFLLPSGYEAIVRIYHGDTNLSSVPVTLLVYGGAMDFNQVTDEFKPKPKPNGFKHAVVFIDVRGSAGRGWNYKSGFYGRLVTVEVEDTYEAMKMVLAKYPRLDKNRVGVYGGSYGGTMTIALVEKAAPSFFKCAISICPVTNFVNYNAGYSERFMGDTPLSSYTDLTLNVTAFKHTKLLLAHGLRDSNVPFQHSALFIEALQRADIPFELMVYPNQDHRIDQGVSQHLQHLSESFFAKCYE
;
A
#
# COMPACT_ATOMS: atom_id res chain seq x y z
N VAL A 1 -1.43 33.25 5.49
CA VAL A 1 -2.58 34.20 5.36
C VAL A 1 -2.18 35.62 5.78
N PHE A 2 -1.63 35.84 6.97
CA PHE A 2 -1.18 37.15 7.45
C PHE A 2 -0.19 37.88 6.50
N PHE A 3 0.88 37.19 6.06
CA PHE A 3 1.82 37.75 5.07
C PHE A 3 1.20 38.01 3.68
N ARG A 4 0.21 37.22 3.25
CA ARG A 4 -0.49 37.44 1.97
C ARG A 4 -1.39 38.68 1.99
N PHE A 5 -1.86 39.11 3.17
CA PHE A 5 -2.64 40.34 3.32
C PHE A 5 -1.76 41.60 3.33
N VAL A 6 -0.59 41.52 3.98
CA VAL A 6 0.40 42.61 4.00
C VAL A 6 0.99 42.83 2.59
N ASN A 7 1.31 41.75 1.86
CA ASN A 7 1.87 41.85 0.50
C ASN A 7 0.90 42.37 -0.57
N ARG A 8 -0.42 42.34 -0.33
CA ARG A 8 -1.43 42.85 -1.28
C ARG A 8 -1.73 44.35 -1.13
N GLY A 9 -1.00 45.08 -0.27
CA GLY A 9 -1.04 46.54 -0.19
C GLY A 9 -2.29 47.15 0.49
N PHE A 10 -3.14 46.34 1.13
CA PHE A 10 -4.38 46.81 1.77
C PHE A 10 -4.21 47.19 3.27
N LEU A 11 -3.13 46.74 3.91
CA LEU A 11 -2.87 46.96 5.35
C LEU A 11 -1.41 47.36 5.57
N ALA A 12 -1.18 48.44 6.32
CA ALA A 12 0.13 48.83 6.81
C ALA A 12 0.25 48.50 8.31
N MET A 13 1.44 48.07 8.72
CA MET A 13 1.77 47.84 10.13
C MET A 13 2.82 48.85 10.57
N THR A 14 2.51 49.61 11.63
CA THR A 14 3.41 50.65 12.17
C THR A 14 3.67 50.42 13.65
N CYS A 15 4.88 50.75 14.11
CA CYS A 15 5.26 50.73 15.52
C CYS A 15 4.88 52.05 16.18
N CYS A 16 4.36 52.00 17.41
CA CYS A 16 3.77 53.16 18.06
C CYS A 16 4.29 53.29 19.50
N THR A 17 4.62 54.52 19.92
CA THR A 17 5.09 54.86 21.27
C THR A 17 3.95 55.01 22.29
N GLU A 18 2.72 55.27 21.82
CA GLU A 18 1.50 55.37 22.64
C GLU A 18 0.34 54.58 21.99
N SER A 19 -0.64 54.15 22.80
CA SER A 19 -1.87 53.48 22.33
C SER A 19 -2.82 54.40 21.55
N GLY A 20 -2.44 55.66 21.34
CA GLY A 20 -3.23 56.70 20.66
C GLY A 20 -3.08 56.72 19.13
N LYS A 21 -4.04 57.37 18.46
CA LYS A 21 -4.18 57.46 17.00
C LYS A 21 -2.96 58.16 16.36
N ILE A 22 -2.17 57.45 15.56
CA ILE A 22 -1.02 58.04 14.84
C ILE A 22 -1.39 58.65 13.47
N SER A 23 -2.64 58.51 13.02
CA SER A 23 -3.08 59.05 11.71
C SER A 23 -4.53 59.54 11.65
N GLY A 24 -5.16 59.82 12.79
CA GLY A 24 -6.59 60.19 12.84
C GLY A 24 -7.58 59.04 12.55
N ARG A 25 -7.09 57.84 12.17
CA ARG A 25 -7.88 56.62 12.00
C ARG A 25 -7.68 55.67 13.18
N GLU A 26 -8.72 54.91 13.53
CA GLU A 26 -8.60 53.85 14.55
C GLU A 26 -7.88 52.61 13.97
N PRO A 27 -6.92 52.03 14.69
CA PRO A 27 -6.23 50.83 14.23
C PRO A 27 -7.20 49.65 14.23
N ILE A 28 -7.16 48.85 13.17
CA ILE A 28 -7.97 47.63 13.02
C ILE A 28 -7.53 46.57 14.04
N LEU A 29 -6.25 46.56 14.39
CA LEU A 29 -5.68 45.67 15.39
C LEU A 29 -4.49 46.34 16.07
N PHE A 30 -4.47 46.30 17.40
CA PHE A 30 -3.29 46.66 18.20
C PHE A 30 -2.68 45.39 18.81
N LEU A 31 -1.41 45.12 18.51
CA LEU A 31 -0.64 44.01 19.08
C LEU A 31 0.40 44.55 20.06
N PRO A 32 0.20 44.42 21.38
CA PRO A 32 1.18 44.85 22.37
C PRO A 32 2.52 44.15 22.17
N ILE A 33 3.62 44.91 22.20
CA ILE A 33 4.96 44.37 21.98
C ILE A 33 5.32 43.28 23.01
N ARG A 34 4.78 43.38 24.22
CA ARG A 34 4.95 42.39 25.29
C ARG A 34 4.33 41.04 24.92
N ILE A 35 3.18 41.03 24.24
CA ILE A 35 2.53 39.80 23.77
C ILE A 35 3.33 39.19 22.63
N VAL A 36 3.78 40.01 21.67
CA VAL A 36 4.64 39.56 20.57
C VAL A 36 5.96 38.99 21.11
N GLY A 37 6.52 39.62 22.15
CA GLY A 37 7.66 39.13 22.92
C GLY A 37 7.44 37.76 23.57
N CYS A 38 6.32 37.60 24.30
CA CYS A 38 5.97 36.34 24.92
C CYS A 38 5.82 35.20 23.88
N LEU A 39 5.21 35.48 22.72
CA LEU A 39 5.07 34.51 21.64
C LEU A 39 6.41 34.19 20.97
N ALA A 40 7.26 35.19 20.77
CA ALA A 40 8.56 35.02 20.12
C ALA A 40 9.60 34.33 21.00
N ILE A 41 9.52 34.44 22.32
CA ILE A 41 10.57 33.97 23.26
C ILE A 41 10.07 32.86 24.18
N GLY A 42 8.85 32.98 24.69
CA GLY A 42 8.31 32.08 25.71
C GLY A 42 7.87 30.74 25.16
N LEU A 43 7.11 30.72 24.05
CA LEU A 43 6.55 29.48 23.49
C LEU A 43 7.60 28.42 23.11
N PRO A 44 8.70 28.76 22.41
CA PRO A 44 9.74 27.78 22.04
C PRO A 44 10.44 27.23 23.27
N THR A 45 10.80 28.12 24.20
CA THR A 45 11.47 27.75 25.45
C THR A 45 10.64 26.76 26.26
N ILE A 46 9.35 27.08 26.47
CA ILE A 46 8.40 26.20 27.16
C ILE A 46 8.24 24.87 26.41
N SER A 47 8.21 24.90 25.08
CA SER A 47 8.05 23.70 24.26
C SER A 47 9.27 22.77 24.33
N VAL A 48 10.50 23.32 24.32
CA VAL A 48 11.72 22.52 24.55
C VAL A 48 11.67 21.86 25.92
N PHE A 49 11.39 22.63 26.98
CA PHE A 49 11.32 22.09 28.34
C PHE A 49 10.22 21.04 28.50
N PHE A 50 9.07 21.24 27.84
CA PHE A 50 8.00 20.24 27.81
C PHE A 50 8.46 18.95 27.11
N CYS A 51 9.16 19.03 25.98
CA CYS A 51 9.70 17.87 25.28
C CYS A 51 10.74 17.12 26.13
N VAL A 52 11.63 17.85 26.83
CA VAL A 52 12.63 17.27 27.75
C VAL A 52 11.97 16.59 28.95
N VAL A 53 11.03 17.27 29.63
CA VAL A 53 10.31 16.71 30.79
C VAL A 53 9.46 15.52 30.38
N SER A 54 8.76 15.61 29.24
CA SER A 54 7.99 14.50 28.70
C SER A 54 8.88 13.29 28.41
N SER A 55 10.06 13.50 27.79
CA SER A 55 11.02 12.43 27.52
C SER A 55 11.59 11.80 28.80
N PHE A 56 11.74 12.58 29.87
CA PHE A 56 12.15 12.10 31.18
C PHE A 56 11.07 11.25 31.86
N ILE A 57 9.80 11.68 31.79
CA ILE A 57 8.66 10.98 32.41
C ILE A 57 8.34 9.66 31.71
N THR A 58 8.47 9.58 30.38
CA THR A 58 8.09 8.39 29.60
C THR A 58 9.15 7.28 29.58
N HIS A 59 10.23 7.40 30.36
CA HIS A 59 11.30 6.39 30.47
C HIS A 59 11.82 5.87 29.12
N ALA A 60 12.18 6.77 28.20
CA ALA A 60 12.82 6.39 26.95
C ALA A 60 14.27 5.91 27.20
N ASN A 61 14.43 4.64 27.60
CA ASN A 61 15.72 3.95 27.82
C ASN A 61 16.52 3.68 26.53
N PHE A 62 16.34 4.47 25.47
CA PHE A 62 17.13 4.32 24.25
C PHE A 62 17.64 5.69 23.86
N ILE A 63 18.81 6.06 24.38
CA ILE A 63 19.71 6.96 23.67
C ILE A 63 20.41 6.05 22.65
N SER A 64 20.16 6.28 21.36
CA SER A 64 20.74 5.51 20.24
C SER A 64 22.25 5.29 20.43
N ASN A 65 22.74 4.07 20.15
CA ASN A 65 24.17 3.69 20.20
C ASN A 65 25.09 4.64 19.40
N TYR A 66 24.54 5.48 18.52
CA TYR A 66 25.30 6.48 17.78
C TYR A 66 25.72 7.72 18.60
N THR A 67 25.15 7.92 19.79
CA THR A 67 25.39 9.13 20.63
C THR A 67 26.30 8.90 21.83
N ILE A 68 26.62 7.64 22.17
CA ILE A 68 27.47 7.22 23.29
C ILE A 68 28.44 6.14 22.78
N CYS A 69 29.55 5.87 23.47
CA CYS A 69 30.40 4.71 23.19
C CYS A 69 29.57 3.41 23.07
N ASP A 70 30.06 2.45 22.28
CA ASP A 70 29.42 1.14 22.07
C ASP A 70 29.13 0.35 23.37
N GLU A 71 29.78 0.70 24.49
CA GLU A 71 29.45 0.20 25.82
C GLU A 71 28.49 1.16 26.54
N GLY A 72 27.22 0.75 26.64
CA GLY A 72 26.07 1.51 27.12
C GLY A 72 26.29 2.31 28.40
N VAL A 73 26.54 3.62 28.25
CA VAL A 73 26.38 4.58 29.33
C VAL A 73 24.90 4.95 29.41
N ASP A 74 24.15 4.25 30.27
CA ASP A 74 22.76 4.62 30.57
C ASP A 74 22.73 6.03 31.18
N SER A 75 22.26 7.04 30.45
CA SER A 75 22.01 8.39 31.00
C SER A 75 20.52 8.60 31.17
N TYR A 76 20.09 8.94 32.39
CA TYR A 76 18.71 9.34 32.66
C TYR A 76 18.37 10.74 32.10
N ILE A 77 19.36 11.45 31.55
CA ILE A 77 19.22 12.80 31.00
C ILE A 77 19.49 12.73 29.49
N THR A 78 18.50 13.15 28.70
CA THR A 78 18.54 13.12 27.23
C THR A 78 18.98 14.48 26.67
N PRO A 79 19.87 14.52 25.66
CA PRO A 79 20.22 15.79 25.02
C PRO A 79 19.01 16.39 24.30
N VAL A 80 18.95 17.72 24.19
CA VAL A 80 17.81 18.45 23.61
C VAL A 80 17.56 18.04 22.16
N SER A 81 18.65 17.87 21.41
CA SER A 81 18.63 17.42 20.02
C SER A 81 17.90 16.09 19.84
N TYR A 82 17.94 15.23 20.87
CA TYR A 82 17.22 13.96 20.89
C TYR A 82 15.77 14.11 21.39
N SER A 83 15.53 14.89 22.44
CA SER A 83 14.20 15.10 23.02
C SER A 83 13.18 15.72 22.06
N ILE A 84 13.65 16.42 21.03
CA ILE A 84 12.80 17.04 20.00
C ILE A 84 12.42 16.04 18.88
N ALA A 85 13.18 14.95 18.72
CA ALA A 85 13.21 14.18 17.48
C ALA A 85 12.49 12.82 17.51
N THR A 86 12.26 12.21 18.66
CA THR A 86 12.01 10.75 18.75
C THR A 86 10.55 10.35 18.88
N PHE A 87 9.68 11.19 19.44
CA PHE A 87 8.25 10.90 19.59
C PHE A 87 7.38 11.80 18.69
N ALA A 88 6.46 11.19 17.92
CA ALA A 88 5.65 11.92 16.93
C ALA A 88 4.85 13.11 17.53
N PRO A 89 4.22 12.99 18.72
CA PRO A 89 3.58 14.12 19.40
C PRO A 89 4.54 15.25 19.84
N GLN A 90 5.74 14.94 20.34
CA GLN A 90 6.73 15.95 20.73
C GLN A 90 7.23 16.72 19.51
N LYS A 91 7.52 16.02 18.41
CA LYS A 91 7.93 16.62 17.14
C LYS A 91 6.83 17.51 16.56
N GLN A 92 5.57 17.07 16.60
CA GLN A 92 4.43 17.87 16.14
C GLN A 92 4.24 19.12 17.00
N LEU A 93 4.37 19.01 18.32
CA LEU A 93 4.30 20.16 19.23
C LEU A 93 5.44 21.15 18.98
N TRP A 94 6.67 20.65 18.79
CA TRP A 94 7.82 21.49 18.45
C TRP A 94 7.62 22.21 17.11
N MET A 95 7.22 21.49 16.06
CA MET A 95 6.97 22.06 14.74
C MET A 95 5.83 23.08 14.76
N PHE A 96 4.75 22.80 15.49
CA PHE A 96 3.66 23.75 15.70
C PHE A 96 4.18 25.03 16.38
N THR A 97 4.96 24.89 17.45
CA THR A 97 5.54 26.03 18.15
C THR A 97 6.47 26.85 17.26
N VAL A 98 7.33 26.20 16.47
CA VAL A 98 8.20 26.88 15.52
C VAL A 98 7.34 27.68 14.55
N VAL A 99 6.34 27.07 13.90
CA VAL A 99 5.44 27.72 12.94
C VAL A 99 4.69 28.92 13.54
N VAL A 100 4.22 28.79 14.79
CA VAL A 100 3.51 29.87 15.50
C VAL A 100 4.47 31.02 15.87
N GLN A 101 5.72 30.72 16.20
CA GLN A 101 6.74 31.71 16.55
C GLN A 101 7.27 32.47 15.32
N LEU A 102 7.36 31.84 14.14
CA LEU A 102 8.04 32.43 12.97
C LEU A 102 7.60 33.88 12.66
N PRO A 103 6.30 34.22 12.60
CA PRO A 103 5.87 35.57 12.26
C PRO A 103 6.27 36.59 13.34
N ALA A 104 6.12 36.24 14.62
CA ALA A 104 6.46 37.13 15.73
C ALA A 104 7.96 37.43 15.79
N ARG A 105 8.80 36.41 15.56
CA ARG A 105 10.26 36.57 15.56
C ARG A 105 10.75 37.34 14.33
N ALA A 106 10.20 37.09 13.15
CA ALA A 106 10.51 37.85 11.94
C ALA A 106 10.18 39.35 12.08
N LEU A 107 9.03 39.66 12.71
CA LEU A 107 8.64 41.05 13.01
C LEU A 107 9.64 41.74 13.97
N LEU A 108 10.08 41.07 15.03
CA LEU A 108 11.07 41.62 15.96
C LEU A 108 12.45 41.83 15.28
N ILE A 109 12.91 40.85 14.50
CA ILE A 109 14.19 40.90 13.78
C ILE A 109 14.22 42.05 12.76
N ALA A 110 13.11 42.30 12.07
CA ALA A 110 13.01 43.37 11.08
C ALA A 110 13.09 44.78 11.70
N MET A 111 12.80 44.92 13.00
CA MET A 111 12.54 46.22 13.63
C MET A 111 13.59 46.67 14.64
N LEU A 112 14.17 45.73 15.39
CA LEU A 112 15.19 46.07 16.39
C LEU A 112 16.32 46.97 15.84
N PRO A 113 16.86 46.71 14.62
CA PRO A 113 17.94 47.51 14.06
C PRO A 113 17.50 48.86 13.46
N GLN A 114 16.20 49.08 13.26
CA GLN A 114 15.72 50.37 12.76
C GLN A 114 15.93 51.49 13.78
N THR A 115 16.11 51.14 15.05
CA THR A 115 16.51 52.07 16.11
C THR A 115 18.00 52.41 16.09
N TRP A 116 18.79 51.80 15.20
CA TRP A 116 20.23 52.00 15.11
C TRP A 116 20.58 52.96 13.98
N SER A 117 21.39 53.96 14.28
CA SER A 117 21.83 54.99 13.32
C SER A 117 22.90 54.50 12.34
N ASN A 118 23.60 53.41 12.65
CA ASN A 118 24.69 52.87 11.82
C ASN A 118 24.17 51.78 10.88
N ASP A 119 24.15 52.09 9.58
CA ASP A 119 23.67 51.20 8.52
C ASP A 119 24.45 49.88 8.41
N ILE A 120 25.75 49.87 8.71
CA ILE A 120 26.59 48.66 8.64
C ILE A 120 26.21 47.71 9.76
N LEU A 121 26.06 48.22 10.99
CA LEU A 121 25.64 47.42 12.14
C LEU A 121 24.22 46.90 11.96
N ARG A 122 23.32 47.72 11.38
CA ARG A 122 21.95 47.31 11.03
C ARG A 122 21.94 46.15 10.02
N LYS A 123 22.66 46.28 8.91
CA LYS A 123 22.75 45.20 7.89
C LYS A 123 23.38 43.93 8.46
N SER A 124 24.41 44.08 9.29
CA SER A 124 25.11 42.96 9.94
C SER A 124 24.20 42.20 10.90
N PHE A 125 23.36 42.91 11.66
CA PHE A 125 22.37 42.27 12.53
C PHE A 125 21.30 41.53 11.74
N HIS A 126 20.75 42.12 10.68
CA HIS A 126 19.77 41.43 9.85
C HIS A 126 20.35 40.14 9.26
N ALA A 127 21.57 40.18 8.73
CA ALA A 127 22.25 38.99 8.22
C ALA A 127 22.44 37.93 9.32
N ALA A 128 22.95 38.31 10.50
CA ALA A 128 23.15 37.39 11.60
C ALA A 128 21.84 36.81 12.14
N ALA A 129 20.80 37.63 12.30
CA ALA A 129 19.50 37.21 12.80
C ALA A 129 18.74 36.33 11.79
N SER A 130 18.81 36.63 10.50
CA SER A 130 18.27 35.78 9.43
C SER A 130 18.99 34.43 9.37
N LEU A 131 20.32 34.42 9.49
CA LEU A 131 21.09 33.17 9.53
C LEU A 131 20.74 32.34 10.77
N SER A 132 20.61 32.98 11.95
CA SER A 132 20.17 32.31 13.18
C SER A 132 18.78 31.72 13.02
N PHE A 133 17.86 32.46 12.41
CA PHE A 133 16.52 32.00 12.12
C PHE A 133 16.48 30.80 11.16
N CYS A 134 17.13 30.89 9.99
CA CYS A 134 17.17 29.82 9.01
C CYS A 134 17.80 28.55 9.60
N SER A 135 18.90 28.71 10.35
CA SER A 135 19.59 27.59 11.00
C SER A 135 18.70 26.89 12.03
N LEU A 136 17.89 27.64 12.79
CA LEU A 136 16.94 27.07 13.75
C LEU A 136 15.80 26.31 13.06
N VAL A 137 15.33 26.79 11.90
CA VAL A 137 14.33 26.08 11.08
C VAL A 137 14.93 24.78 10.55
N CYS A 138 16.15 24.81 10.02
CA CYS A 138 16.85 23.60 9.56
C CYS A 138 17.07 22.59 10.69
N LEU A 139 17.51 23.05 11.88
CA LEU A 139 17.62 22.23 13.10
C LEU A 139 16.31 21.52 13.47
N SER A 140 15.17 22.17 13.21
CA SER A 140 13.85 21.64 13.54
C SER A 140 13.32 20.65 12.50
N LEU A 141 13.75 20.78 11.25
CA LEU A 141 13.32 19.93 10.13
C LEU A 141 14.12 18.63 10.05
N PHE A 142 15.44 18.70 10.28
CA PHE A 142 16.35 17.57 10.14
C PHE A 142 16.69 16.95 11.49
N HIS A 143 16.66 15.62 11.59
CA HIS A 143 16.79 14.88 12.84
C HIS A 143 18.04 13.99 12.85
N VAL A 144 18.45 13.51 14.03
CA VAL A 144 19.78 12.89 14.22
C VAL A 144 19.80 11.37 13.91
N VAL A 145 18.83 10.87 13.12
CA VAL A 145 18.60 9.41 12.96
C VAL A 145 19.40 8.81 11.81
N THR A 146 19.52 9.49 10.68
CA THR A 146 20.34 9.04 9.56
C THR A 146 21.68 9.77 9.53
N MET A 147 22.71 9.15 8.94
CA MET A 147 24.04 9.77 8.80
C MET A 147 23.99 11.12 8.06
N THR A 148 23.18 11.22 7.00
CA THR A 148 23.02 12.46 6.23
C THR A 148 22.33 13.55 7.05
N GLU A 149 21.24 13.21 7.74
CA GLU A 149 20.53 14.18 8.57
C GLU A 149 21.33 14.58 9.82
N TYR A 150 22.19 13.70 10.37
CA TYR A 150 23.14 14.03 11.42
C TYR A 150 24.06 15.20 11.01
N TYR A 151 24.68 15.12 9.83
CA TYR A 151 25.58 16.19 9.37
C TYR A 151 24.83 17.49 9.10
N VAL A 152 23.62 17.42 8.55
CA VAL A 152 22.77 18.61 8.32
C VAL A 152 22.35 19.22 9.65
N HIS A 153 21.95 18.41 10.63
CA HIS A 153 21.57 18.85 11.97
C HIS A 153 22.76 19.50 12.70
N ALA A 154 23.92 18.84 12.70
CA ALA A 154 25.14 19.36 13.34
C ALA A 154 25.64 20.66 12.69
N THR A 155 25.60 20.75 11.35
CA THR A 155 25.98 21.97 10.62
C THR A 155 25.00 23.11 10.91
N SER A 156 23.70 22.82 10.94
CA SER A 156 22.67 23.79 11.30
C SER A 156 22.83 24.27 12.74
N PHE A 157 23.24 23.40 13.67
CA PHE A 157 23.58 23.77 15.04
C PHE A 157 24.75 24.75 15.11
N ALA A 158 25.84 24.44 14.41
CA ALA A 158 27.03 25.30 14.38
C ALA A 158 26.72 26.69 13.79
N LEU A 159 25.93 26.74 12.71
CA LEU A 159 25.48 28.00 12.09
C LEU A 159 24.56 28.79 13.02
N TRP A 160 23.61 28.14 13.69
CA TRP A 160 22.74 28.76 14.68
C TRP A 160 23.53 29.35 15.86
N TRP A 161 24.53 28.61 16.35
CA TRP A 161 25.41 29.04 17.41
C TRP A 161 26.21 30.30 17.05
N ALA A 162 26.93 30.25 15.92
CA ALA A 162 27.79 31.36 15.49
C ALA A 162 26.99 32.63 15.23
N SER A 163 25.83 32.49 14.58
CA SER A 163 24.93 33.60 14.30
C SER A 163 24.27 34.17 15.56
N THR A 164 23.95 33.34 16.55
CA THR A 164 23.40 33.79 17.85
C THR A 164 24.42 34.61 18.64
N ILE A 165 25.69 34.19 18.69
CA ILE A 165 26.76 34.98 19.31
C ILE A 165 26.94 36.33 18.58
N ALA A 166 26.89 36.32 17.25
CA ALA A 166 26.97 37.56 16.46
C ALA A 166 25.81 38.51 16.78
N VAL A 167 24.57 38.00 16.88
CA VAL A 167 23.39 38.77 17.29
C VAL A 167 23.59 39.37 18.69
N MET A 168 23.96 38.56 19.69
CA MET A 168 24.19 39.02 21.07
C MET A 168 25.29 40.09 21.14
N GLY A 169 26.40 39.87 20.41
CA GLY A 169 27.52 40.80 20.35
C GLY A 169 27.17 42.13 19.73
N LEU A 170 26.41 42.13 18.62
CA LEU A 170 25.93 43.35 17.97
C LEU A 170 24.98 44.14 18.87
N VAL A 171 24.05 43.47 19.55
CA VAL A 171 23.12 44.11 20.50
C VAL A 171 23.88 44.73 21.67
N VAL A 172 24.78 43.97 22.31
CA VAL A 172 25.61 44.47 23.42
C VAL A 172 26.48 45.64 22.99
N HIS A 173 27.07 45.58 21.79
CA HIS A 173 27.87 46.68 21.26
C HIS A 173 27.03 47.94 21.05
N MET A 174 25.83 47.81 20.51
CA MET A 174 24.91 48.94 20.30
C MET A 174 24.39 49.52 21.62
N ASP A 175 24.06 48.67 22.59
CA ASP A 175 23.64 49.11 23.92
C ASP A 175 24.77 49.86 24.64
N ARG A 176 26.05 49.48 24.44
CA ARG A 176 27.21 50.25 24.94
C ARG A 176 27.20 51.69 24.42
N VAL A 177 26.83 51.89 23.16
CA VAL A 177 26.77 53.23 22.54
C VAL A 177 25.59 54.03 23.11
N LYS A 178 24.43 53.39 23.34
CA LYS A 178 23.24 54.05 23.96
C LYS A 178 23.43 54.39 25.44
N VAL A 179 24.06 53.51 26.22
CA VAL A 179 24.29 53.65 27.67
C VAL A 179 25.25 54.79 28.03
N SER A 180 25.99 55.32 27.05
CA SER A 180 26.74 56.57 27.17
C SER A 180 25.86 57.80 27.50
N MET A 181 24.52 57.67 27.44
CA MET A 181 23.56 58.72 27.81
C MET A 181 22.71 58.28 29.03
N GLN A 182 22.79 59.08 30.09
CA GLN A 182 22.31 58.90 31.46
C GLN A 182 20.96 58.17 31.66
N ASN A 183 20.98 56.89 32.09
CA ASN A 183 19.87 56.25 32.84
C ASN A 183 20.34 54.97 33.60
N ASN A 184 20.14 54.89 34.92
CA ASN A 184 20.61 53.76 35.75
C ASN A 184 20.00 52.40 35.33
N ARG A 185 18.74 52.38 34.86
CA ARG A 185 18.05 51.14 34.45
C ARG A 185 18.65 50.53 33.19
N MET A 186 19.04 51.35 32.21
CA MET A 186 19.69 50.88 30.98
C MET A 186 21.10 50.32 31.25
N ILE A 187 21.81 50.88 32.24
CA ILE A 187 23.12 50.36 32.68
C ILE A 187 22.99 48.94 33.24
N HIS A 188 22.00 48.69 34.10
CA HIS A 188 21.77 47.35 34.67
C HIS A 188 21.42 46.31 33.60
N ASN A 189 20.54 46.64 32.65
CA ASN A 189 20.17 45.72 31.56
C ASN A 189 21.32 45.45 30.59
N PHE A 190 22.11 46.48 30.26
CA PHE A 190 23.34 46.31 29.49
C PHE A 190 24.35 45.40 30.19
N LEU A 191 24.58 45.60 31.49
CA LEU A 191 25.50 44.76 32.27
C LEU A 191 24.98 43.32 32.34
N ALA A 192 23.68 43.13 32.55
CA ALA A 192 23.04 41.81 32.56
C ALA A 192 23.20 41.10 31.20
N LYS A 193 22.92 41.77 30.08
CA LYS A 193 23.11 41.24 28.72
C LYS A 193 24.57 40.85 28.47
N ARG A 194 25.54 41.65 28.92
CA ARG A 194 26.97 41.32 28.83
C ARG A 194 27.34 40.07 29.61
N VAL A 195 26.83 39.94 30.83
CA VAL A 195 27.06 38.76 31.68
C VAL A 195 26.45 37.51 31.04
N ILE A 196 25.20 37.60 30.55
CA ILE A 196 24.51 36.49 29.90
C ILE A 196 25.22 36.07 28.61
N MET A 197 25.65 37.01 27.77
CA MET A 197 26.43 36.70 26.56
C MET A 197 27.77 36.01 26.92
N SER A 198 28.46 36.51 27.94
CA SER A 198 29.73 35.91 28.39
C SER A 198 29.50 34.49 28.94
N ALA A 199 28.45 34.29 29.73
CA ALA A 199 28.02 32.99 30.22
C ALA A 199 27.66 32.05 29.06
N PHE A 200 26.94 32.52 28.03
CA PHE A 200 26.57 31.74 26.86
C PHE A 200 27.81 31.23 26.11
N ILE A 201 28.81 32.08 25.92
CA ILE A 201 30.08 31.70 25.27
C ILE A 201 30.84 30.66 26.11
N VAL A 202 30.96 30.89 27.43
CA VAL A 202 31.66 29.97 28.33
C VAL A 202 30.95 28.63 28.39
N VAL A 203 29.64 28.61 28.62
CA VAL A 203 28.83 27.40 28.66
C VAL A 203 28.97 26.65 27.33
N SER A 204 28.89 27.34 26.19
CA SER A 204 29.02 26.71 24.88
C SER A 204 30.39 26.04 24.67
N ALA A 205 31.48 26.72 25.04
CA ALA A 205 32.81 26.15 24.98
C ALA A 205 32.93 24.91 25.88
N THR A 206 32.41 24.99 27.10
CA THR A 206 32.43 23.87 28.06
C THR A 206 31.59 22.68 27.58
N THR A 207 30.40 22.92 27.00
CA THR A 207 29.52 21.90 26.43
C THR A 207 30.20 21.18 25.26
N SER A 208 30.87 21.94 24.38
CA SER A 208 31.58 21.40 23.23
C SER A 208 32.77 20.52 23.66
N ILE A 209 33.54 20.97 24.65
CA ILE A 209 34.62 20.19 25.25
C ILE A 209 34.07 18.94 25.94
N ALA A 210 32.98 19.05 26.70
CA ALA A 210 32.35 17.93 27.39
C ALA A 210 31.89 16.83 26.41
N TYR A 211 31.33 17.20 25.26
CA TYR A 211 30.97 16.25 24.19
C TYR A 211 32.20 15.57 23.57
N LEU A 212 33.25 16.34 23.26
CA LEU A 212 34.50 15.81 22.71
C LEU A 212 35.22 14.88 23.68
N LEU A 213 35.06 15.08 25.00
CA LEU A 213 35.60 14.21 26.03
C LEU A 213 34.70 13.00 26.31
N SER A 214 33.38 13.11 26.15
CA SER A 214 32.46 12.01 26.47
C SER A 214 32.61 10.83 25.51
N ARG A 215 32.93 11.08 24.23
CA ARG A 215 32.97 10.05 23.18
C ARG A 215 34.23 9.16 23.18
N PRO A 216 35.47 9.66 23.30
CA PRO A 216 36.66 8.80 23.32
C PRO A 216 36.95 8.20 24.70
N PHE A 217 36.47 8.82 25.79
CA PHE A 217 36.72 8.36 27.17
C PHE A 217 35.51 7.70 27.84
N CYS A 218 34.39 7.55 27.12
CA CYS A 218 33.14 6.94 27.62
C CYS A 218 32.71 7.48 29.00
N SER A 219 32.90 8.78 29.22
CA SER A 219 32.72 9.42 30.52
C SER A 219 31.27 9.86 30.74
N ARG A 220 30.56 9.15 31.62
CA ARG A 220 29.18 9.49 32.04
C ARG A 220 29.06 10.91 32.62
N PRO A 221 29.97 11.38 33.49
CA PRO A 221 29.93 12.77 33.97
C PRO A 221 30.11 13.79 32.85
N ALA A 222 30.99 13.52 31.86
CA ALA A 222 31.19 14.43 30.74
C ALA A 222 29.95 14.50 29.83
N PHE A 223 29.28 13.38 29.60
CA PHE A 223 28.02 13.35 28.84
C PHE A 223 26.88 14.07 29.56
N ILE A 224 26.75 13.88 30.88
CA ILE A 224 25.77 14.60 31.71
C ILE A 224 26.04 16.12 31.67
N MET A 225 27.31 16.54 31.79
CA MET A 225 27.70 17.94 31.63
C MET A 225 27.34 18.50 30.25
N PHE A 226 27.50 17.72 29.18
CA PHE A 226 27.06 18.10 27.85
C PHE A 226 25.55 18.35 27.79
N CYS A 227 24.72 17.42 28.28
CA CYS A 227 23.26 17.58 28.29
C CYS A 227 22.79 18.81 29.10
N PHE A 228 23.34 19.02 30.31
CA PHE A 228 23.04 20.21 31.10
C PHE A 228 23.49 21.50 30.42
N GLY A 229 24.63 21.44 29.73
CA GLY A 229 25.14 22.53 28.92
C GLY A 229 24.18 22.94 27.80
N GLU A 230 23.58 21.99 27.09
CA GLU A 230 22.55 22.28 26.07
C GLU A 230 21.32 22.98 26.67
N TYR A 231 20.82 22.50 27.82
CA TYR A 231 19.69 23.12 28.50
C TYR A 231 19.98 24.56 28.90
N LEU A 232 21.18 24.79 29.45
CA LEU A 232 21.60 26.10 29.91
C LEU A 232 21.79 27.08 28.74
N LEU A 233 22.28 26.62 27.58
CA LEU A 233 22.39 27.46 26.37
C LEU A 233 21.02 27.98 25.92
N ILE A 234 20.00 27.12 25.90
CA ILE A 234 18.64 27.51 25.52
C ILE A 234 18.07 28.53 26.50
N ALA A 235 18.24 28.30 27.80
CA ALA A 235 17.80 29.21 28.84
C ALA A 235 18.49 30.58 28.76
N LEU A 236 19.82 30.60 28.56
CA LEU A 236 20.60 31.83 28.42
C LEU A 236 20.20 32.62 27.18
N ASN A 237 20.01 31.94 26.05
CA ASN A 237 19.54 32.59 24.82
C ASN A 237 18.14 33.20 24.98
N ALA A 238 17.19 32.45 25.53
CA ALA A 238 15.83 32.94 25.79
C ALA A 238 15.83 34.14 26.76
N THR A 239 16.67 34.08 27.81
CA THR A 239 16.81 35.17 28.79
C THR A 239 17.40 36.42 28.17
N PHE A 240 18.43 36.28 27.32
CA PHE A 240 19.01 37.40 26.59
C PHE A 240 17.96 38.08 25.70
N GLU A 241 17.24 37.31 24.88
CA GLU A 241 16.19 37.81 24.00
C GLU A 241 15.03 38.46 24.79
N ALA A 242 14.69 37.91 25.96
CA ALA A 242 13.69 38.52 26.86
C ALA A 242 14.11 39.91 27.33
N LEU A 243 15.38 40.10 27.71
CA LEU A 243 15.90 41.42 28.07
C LEU A 243 15.90 42.38 26.88
N VAL A 244 16.18 41.88 25.67
CA VAL A 244 16.10 42.69 24.43
C VAL A 244 14.67 43.17 24.19
N VAL A 245 13.68 42.29 24.32
CA VAL A 245 12.27 42.69 24.12
C VAL A 245 11.76 43.59 25.24
N VAL A 246 12.21 43.40 26.48
CA VAL A 246 11.87 44.30 27.59
C VAL A 246 12.40 45.71 27.32
N ASP A 247 13.64 45.86 26.86
CA ASP A 247 14.21 47.16 26.50
C ASP A 247 13.47 47.77 25.31
N PHE A 248 13.19 46.96 24.27
CA PHE A 248 12.41 47.41 23.11
C PHE A 248 10.98 47.83 23.49
N SER A 249 10.39 47.20 24.51
CA SER A 249 9.07 47.58 25.05
C SER A 249 9.06 48.88 25.87
N GLY A 250 10.24 49.38 26.23
CA GLY A 250 10.39 50.71 26.80
C GLY A 250 10.28 51.81 25.74
N ASP A 251 10.72 51.51 24.52
CA ASP A 251 10.72 52.45 23.39
C ASP A 251 9.40 52.40 22.59
N PHE A 252 8.71 51.26 22.58
CA PHE A 252 7.46 51.06 21.82
C PHE A 252 6.41 50.30 22.63
N GLN A 253 5.14 50.69 22.51
CA GLN A 253 4.04 50.00 23.21
C GLN A 253 3.48 48.80 22.43
N GLY A 254 3.45 48.88 21.10
CA GLY A 254 2.91 47.82 20.27
C GLY A 254 2.80 48.19 18.79
N PHE A 255 2.23 47.27 18.02
CA PHE A 255 2.00 47.40 16.60
C PHE A 255 0.56 47.81 16.34
N GLN A 256 0.36 48.80 15.48
CA GLN A 256 -0.94 49.14 14.93
C GLN A 256 -1.03 48.62 13.50
N VAL A 257 -2.12 47.92 13.19
CA VAL A 257 -2.49 47.56 11.82
C VAL A 257 -3.54 48.56 11.34
N ILE A 258 -3.23 49.30 10.28
CA ILE A 258 -4.10 50.33 9.69
C ILE A 258 -4.45 49.96 8.25
N SER A 259 -5.68 50.27 7.82
CA SER A 259 -6.08 50.15 6.41
C SER A 259 -5.46 51.24 5.57
N MET A 260 -4.90 50.86 4.42
CA MET A 260 -4.43 51.80 3.41
C MET A 260 -5.50 51.99 2.34
N GLU A 261 -5.86 53.24 2.05
CA GLU A 261 -6.65 53.59 0.86
C GLU A 261 -5.71 54.11 -0.23
N ARG A 262 -5.96 53.67 -1.47
CA ARG A 262 -5.20 54.08 -2.64
C ARG A 262 -5.62 55.49 -3.03
N ARG A 263 -4.72 56.48 -2.90
CA ARG A 263 -4.99 57.85 -3.36
C ARG A 263 -4.76 57.91 -4.87
N GLU A 264 -5.83 57.90 -5.66
CA GLU A 264 -5.75 58.18 -7.09
C GLU A 264 -5.46 59.66 -7.31
N GLN A 265 -4.28 59.97 -7.84
CA GLN A 265 -3.93 61.31 -8.28
C GLN A 265 -4.44 61.50 -9.72
N LYS A 266 -5.50 62.31 -9.89
CA LYS A 266 -6.07 62.64 -11.20
C LYS A 266 -5.05 63.41 -12.06
N ASP A 267 -4.78 62.84 -13.23
CA ASP A 267 -4.15 63.36 -14.44
C ASP A 267 -3.55 64.78 -14.46
N SER A 268 -2.26 64.86 -14.80
CA SER A 268 -1.88 65.54 -16.05
C SER A 268 -0.54 65.01 -16.60
N LYS A 269 -0.55 64.75 -17.91
CA LYS A 269 0.52 64.29 -18.81
C LYS A 269 1.96 64.61 -18.36
N THR A 270 2.69 63.59 -17.88
CA THR A 270 4.06 63.23 -18.27
C THR A 270 4.50 61.97 -17.49
N LYS A 271 5.15 61.02 -18.18
CA LYS A 271 5.66 59.77 -17.61
C LYS A 271 6.61 60.04 -16.42
N LYS A 272 6.28 59.53 -15.23
CA LYS A 272 7.17 58.99 -14.19
C LYS A 272 6.32 58.14 -13.21
N PRO A 273 6.85 57.03 -12.65
CA PRO A 273 6.12 56.28 -11.62
C PRO A 273 5.97 57.15 -10.36
N ALA A 274 4.81 57.01 -9.70
CA ALA A 274 4.47 57.77 -8.50
C ALA A 274 5.51 57.56 -7.39
N GLN A 275 6.24 58.62 -7.04
CA GLN A 275 7.02 58.66 -5.81
C GLN A 275 6.07 58.87 -4.62
N ILE A 276 6.07 57.93 -3.69
CA ILE A 276 5.50 58.11 -2.36
C ILE A 276 6.50 58.95 -1.56
N GLN A 277 6.17 60.20 -1.23
CA GLN A 277 6.99 61.01 -0.33
C GLN A 277 6.77 60.60 1.14
N PRO A 278 7.81 60.69 2.00
CA PRO A 278 7.74 60.25 3.38
C PRO A 278 6.91 61.23 4.22
N ILE A 279 5.99 60.70 5.03
CA ILE A 279 5.58 61.36 6.27
C ILE A 279 6.57 60.89 7.33
N ASN A 280 7.18 61.83 8.04
CA ASN A 280 8.26 61.59 8.98
C ASN A 280 7.96 60.43 9.97
N ASN A 281 8.94 59.53 10.03
CA ASN A 281 9.12 58.40 10.93
C ASN A 281 8.05 57.29 10.87
N THR A 282 8.54 56.09 10.56
CA THR A 282 7.89 54.76 10.61
C THR A 282 7.20 54.30 9.31
N MET A 283 7.94 53.55 8.47
CA MET A 283 7.33 52.67 7.46
C MET A 283 8.27 51.53 7.08
N LEU A 284 7.74 50.30 7.04
CA LEU A 284 8.44 49.07 6.65
C LEU A 284 7.84 48.62 5.31
N TRP A 285 8.62 48.66 4.23
CA TRP A 285 8.29 48.05 2.93
C TRP A 285 9.12 46.77 2.76
N LEU A 286 8.47 45.68 2.32
CA LEU A 286 9.10 44.44 1.87
C LEU A 286 8.76 44.25 0.39
N SER A 287 9.69 44.59 -0.50
CA SER A 287 10.05 43.84 -1.72
C SER A 287 10.72 44.76 -2.75
N ASP A 288 12.01 44.53 -2.99
CA ASP A 288 12.68 44.84 -4.24
C ASP A 288 13.18 43.51 -4.82
N THR A 289 12.67 43.11 -5.98
CA THR A 289 13.36 42.23 -6.93
C THR A 289 12.69 42.42 -8.31
N GLU A 290 13.39 43.13 -9.18
CA GLU A 290 13.02 43.38 -10.58
C GLU A 290 13.21 42.12 -11.45
N PHE A 291 12.31 41.86 -12.39
CA PHE A 291 12.64 41.26 -13.68
C PHE A 291 11.66 41.78 -14.75
N PHE A 292 12.23 42.26 -15.87
CA PHE A 292 11.60 42.86 -17.04
C PHE A 292 10.72 41.89 -17.84
N TYR A 293 9.64 42.38 -18.46
CA TYR A 293 9.30 42.10 -19.87
C TYR A 293 8.29 43.11 -20.45
N GLU A 294 8.48 43.48 -21.72
CA GLU A 294 7.83 44.54 -22.49
C GLU A 294 6.42 44.19 -23.06
N ASP A 295 5.69 45.28 -23.32
CA ASP A 295 4.33 45.45 -23.88
C ASP A 295 4.05 44.84 -25.25
N HIS A 296 2.76 44.56 -25.53
CA HIS A 296 1.94 45.17 -26.62
C HIS A 296 0.50 44.57 -26.58
N LYS A 297 -0.54 45.29 -26.13
CA LYS A 297 -1.41 46.29 -26.81
C LYS A 297 -2.40 45.74 -27.85
N GLU A 298 -3.71 45.77 -27.56
CA GLU A 298 -4.73 46.71 -28.11
C GLU A 298 -6.17 46.34 -27.67
N GLY A 299 -6.99 47.34 -27.32
CA GLY A 299 -8.45 47.22 -27.05
C GLY A 299 -9.29 47.46 -28.32
N PRO A 300 -10.51 48.06 -28.28
CA PRO A 300 -11.31 48.48 -27.12
C PRO A 300 -12.87 48.34 -27.25
N THR A 301 -13.59 48.78 -26.20
CA THR A 301 -14.91 49.50 -26.18
C THR A 301 -16.24 48.77 -26.48
N VAL A 302 -17.45 49.13 -25.97
CA VAL A 302 -18.09 49.84 -24.80
C VAL A 302 -19.64 49.66 -25.02
N TYR A 303 -20.48 49.42 -23.98
CA TYR A 303 -21.66 50.25 -23.56
C TYR A 303 -22.75 49.55 -22.69
N ASN A 304 -23.12 50.30 -21.65
CA ASN A 304 -24.26 50.30 -20.70
C ASN A 304 -25.63 49.82 -21.25
N THR A 305 -26.60 49.34 -20.45
CA THR A 305 -27.50 50.10 -19.55
C THR A 305 -28.61 49.20 -18.94
N ALA A 306 -28.93 49.47 -17.67
CA ALA A 306 -30.27 49.61 -17.03
C ALA A 306 -31.26 48.44 -16.75
N THR A 307 -31.59 48.34 -15.45
CA THR A 307 -32.92 48.22 -14.76
C THR A 307 -33.76 46.92 -14.75
N GLU A 308 -33.83 46.34 -13.54
CA GLU A 308 -34.97 45.88 -12.70
C GLU A 308 -36.15 45.00 -13.20
N GLU A 309 -36.36 43.95 -12.38
CA GLU A 309 -37.60 43.30 -11.87
C GLU A 309 -38.34 42.14 -12.58
N CYS A 310 -38.51 41.07 -11.75
CA CYS A 310 -39.62 40.11 -11.59
C CYS A 310 -39.94 38.98 -12.61
N THR A 311 -39.52 37.77 -12.21
CA THR A 311 -40.23 36.46 -12.14
C THR A 311 -40.94 35.78 -13.33
N ARG A 312 -40.50 34.51 -13.51
CA ARG A 312 -41.19 33.24 -13.91
C ARG A 312 -41.24 32.77 -15.39
N ASP A 313 -40.71 31.54 -15.53
CA ASP A 313 -41.03 30.39 -16.38
C ASP A 313 -40.54 30.22 -17.86
N THR A 314 -39.81 29.10 -18.03
CA THR A 314 -39.75 28.12 -19.15
C THR A 314 -38.91 28.29 -20.45
N ILE A 315 -37.86 27.45 -20.54
CA ILE A 315 -37.51 26.43 -21.58
C ILE A 315 -36.87 26.81 -22.96
N LEU A 316 -35.78 26.07 -23.28
CA LEU A 316 -35.12 25.68 -24.56
C LEU A 316 -33.99 26.52 -25.22
N ALA A 317 -32.77 25.98 -25.04
CA ALA A 317 -31.66 25.67 -25.97
C ALA A 317 -31.37 26.51 -27.24
N GLU A 318 -30.12 26.97 -27.38
CA GLU A 318 -29.10 26.58 -28.40
C GLU A 318 -27.76 27.34 -28.16
N GLY A 319 -26.61 26.69 -28.45
CA GLY A 319 -25.23 27.23 -28.28
C GLY A 319 -24.76 28.15 -29.42
N PRO A 320 -23.44 28.48 -29.60
CA PRO A 320 -22.25 27.79 -29.06
C PRO A 320 -21.06 28.67 -28.51
N LEU A 321 -20.21 28.00 -27.71
CA LEU A 321 -18.73 28.02 -27.55
C LEU A 321 -17.92 29.29 -27.17
N SER A 322 -17.16 29.16 -26.06
CA SER A 322 -15.99 29.95 -25.66
C SER A 322 -14.87 29.08 -25.02
N TYR A 323 -13.61 29.49 -25.19
CA TYR A 323 -12.43 29.28 -24.31
C TYR A 323 -12.22 30.64 -23.59
N GLY A 324 -11.73 30.82 -22.36
CA GLY A 324 -11.28 29.97 -21.27
C GLY A 324 -10.50 30.90 -20.30
N GLU A 325 -10.79 30.87 -19.00
CA GLU A 325 -9.84 31.19 -17.91
C GLU A 325 -10.47 30.95 -16.53
N VAL A 326 -9.60 30.66 -15.56
CA VAL A 326 -9.88 30.01 -14.26
C VAL A 326 -9.89 31.03 -13.12
N HIS A 327 -10.88 30.97 -12.20
CA HIS A 327 -10.67 30.91 -10.73
C HIS A 327 -11.97 30.89 -9.89
N GLY A 328 -12.04 29.94 -8.94
CA GLY A 328 -12.71 30.05 -7.62
C GLY A 328 -14.19 29.67 -7.51
N PHE A 329 -14.55 28.75 -6.59
CA PHE A 329 -15.94 28.62 -6.12
C PHE A 329 -16.08 28.22 -4.64
N THR A 330 -16.91 29.00 -3.95
CA THR A 330 -17.62 28.78 -2.69
C THR A 330 -18.89 27.94 -2.92
N TRP A 331 -19.34 27.19 -1.91
CA TRP A 331 -20.58 26.39 -1.94
C TRP A 331 -21.85 27.25 -1.99
N SER A 332 -22.75 26.93 -2.94
CA SER A 332 -24.19 27.18 -2.86
C SER A 332 -24.95 25.98 -3.44
N HIS A 333 -26.04 25.59 -2.78
CA HIS A 333 -26.96 24.52 -3.18
C HIS A 333 -27.81 24.91 -4.40
N GLY A 334 -28.03 23.97 -5.32
CA GLY A 334 -29.00 24.12 -6.42
C GLY A 334 -28.75 23.23 -7.65
N SER A 335 -28.83 21.91 -7.47
CA SER A 335 -29.26 20.88 -8.44
C SER A 335 -29.10 21.12 -9.96
N ALA A 336 -28.13 20.44 -10.58
CA ALA A 336 -28.33 19.49 -11.70
C ALA A 336 -26.98 18.82 -12.06
N MET A 337 -26.82 17.53 -11.76
CA MET A 337 -25.69 16.70 -12.22
C MET A 337 -25.77 16.45 -13.74
N PRO A 338 -24.67 16.53 -14.50
CA PRO A 338 -24.48 15.73 -15.71
C PRO A 338 -23.59 14.50 -15.41
N PRO A 339 -23.68 13.44 -16.22
CA PRO A 339 -23.39 12.06 -15.81
C PRO A 339 -21.90 11.75 -15.70
N ILE A 340 -21.59 11.01 -14.64
CA ILE A 340 -20.31 10.40 -14.31
C ILE A 340 -19.83 9.54 -15.49
N SER A 341 -18.77 9.97 -16.18
CA SER A 341 -18.10 9.15 -17.19
C SER A 341 -17.08 8.25 -16.50
N THR A 342 -17.39 6.96 -16.45
CA THR A 342 -16.55 5.88 -15.90
C THR A 342 -15.70 5.31 -17.03
N VAL A 343 -14.39 5.58 -17.14
CA VAL A 343 -13.60 5.08 -18.30
C VAL A 343 -12.13 4.80 -17.96
N LEU A 344 -11.87 3.86 -17.04
CA LEU A 344 -10.66 2.99 -16.97
C LEU A 344 -10.80 1.92 -15.87
N LEU A 345 -12.05 1.66 -15.46
CA LEU A 345 -12.43 0.99 -14.22
C LEU A 345 -12.15 -0.51 -14.16
N PHE A 346 -11.47 -1.13 -15.13
CA PHE A 346 -11.52 -2.59 -15.27
C PHE A 346 -10.19 -3.33 -15.33
N SER A 347 -9.03 -2.67 -15.28
CA SER A 347 -7.73 -3.36 -15.28
C SER A 347 -7.00 -3.27 -13.95
N VAL A 348 -7.01 -2.10 -13.31
CA VAL A 348 -6.51 -1.89 -11.93
C VAL A 348 -7.40 -2.56 -10.90
N LEU A 349 -8.68 -2.71 -11.23
CA LEU A 349 -9.67 -3.35 -10.38
C LEU A 349 -9.80 -4.85 -10.64
N ILE A 350 -8.95 -5.52 -11.44
CA ILE A 350 -8.94 -7.00 -11.41
C ILE A 350 -8.41 -7.51 -10.05
N SER A 351 -7.71 -6.67 -9.27
CA SER A 351 -7.37 -6.96 -7.87
C SER A 351 -8.35 -6.39 -6.82
N VAL A 352 -9.28 -5.50 -7.19
CA VAL A 352 -10.16 -4.76 -6.24
C VAL A 352 -11.67 -4.86 -6.57
N LEU A 353 -12.03 -5.29 -7.79
CA LEU A 353 -13.32 -5.74 -8.30
C LEU A 353 -13.18 -7.14 -8.93
N HIS A 354 -12.63 -8.10 -8.18
CA HIS A 354 -13.45 -9.31 -8.09
C HIS A 354 -14.83 -8.80 -7.62
N PRO A 355 -15.97 -9.14 -8.25
CA PRO A 355 -17.24 -9.05 -7.51
C PRO A 355 -16.93 -9.72 -6.17
N SER A 356 -17.03 -8.91 -5.11
CA SER A 356 -16.79 -9.28 -3.71
C SER A 356 -16.97 -10.78 -3.57
N GLN A 357 -15.86 -11.47 -3.30
CA GLN A 357 -15.72 -12.92 -3.41
C GLN A 357 -17.08 -13.62 -3.21
N GLN A 358 -17.79 -13.89 -4.31
CA GLN A 358 -18.99 -14.73 -4.26
C GLN A 358 -18.47 -16.13 -4.03
N GLN A 359 -18.14 -16.40 -2.76
CA GLN A 359 -17.90 -17.72 -2.28
C GLN A 359 -19.26 -18.38 -2.12
N ILE A 360 -19.33 -19.58 -2.64
CA ILE A 360 -20.48 -20.44 -2.56
C ILE A 360 -20.00 -21.64 -1.76
N LEU A 361 -20.67 -21.96 -0.67
CA LEU A 361 -20.37 -23.14 0.13
C LEU A 361 -21.64 -23.97 0.31
N TRP A 362 -21.50 -25.30 0.20
CA TRP A 362 -22.56 -26.23 0.55
C TRP A 362 -22.91 -26.11 2.05
N TRP A 363 -24.18 -25.88 2.36
CA TRP A 363 -24.72 -25.59 3.69
C TRP A 363 -25.32 -26.85 4.32
N ASN A 364 -24.56 -27.57 5.17
CA ASN A 364 -24.96 -28.58 6.18
C ASN A 364 -26.04 -29.65 5.84
N SER A 365 -26.53 -29.67 4.62
CA SER A 365 -27.50 -30.58 4.04
C SER A 365 -27.02 -30.84 2.61
N GLU A 366 -27.34 -32.00 2.08
CA GLU A 366 -27.08 -32.40 0.69
C GLU A 366 -27.77 -31.48 -0.36
N THR A 367 -28.44 -30.44 0.13
CA THR A 367 -29.50 -29.73 -0.56
C THR A 367 -29.41 -28.22 -0.42
N GLU A 368 -28.52 -27.63 0.37
CA GLU A 368 -28.50 -26.17 0.52
C GLU A 368 -27.12 -25.55 0.25
N ILE A 369 -27.13 -24.27 -0.11
CA ILE A 369 -25.96 -23.49 -0.50
C ILE A 369 -26.03 -22.10 0.12
N PHE A 370 -24.92 -21.63 0.68
CA PHE A 370 -24.77 -20.27 1.19
C PHE A 370 -24.03 -19.37 0.20
N ASP A 371 -24.60 -18.20 -0.11
CA ASP A 371 -23.94 -17.13 -0.88
C ASP A 371 -23.46 -16.03 0.07
N TYR A 372 -22.14 -15.87 0.17
CA TYR A 372 -21.50 -14.85 0.98
C TYR A 372 -21.82 -13.42 0.57
N TYR A 373 -22.17 -13.19 -0.70
CA TYR A 373 -22.41 -11.84 -1.19
C TYR A 373 -23.79 -11.31 -0.79
N THR A 374 -24.80 -12.18 -0.87
CA THR A 374 -26.18 -11.80 -0.56
C THR A 374 -26.61 -12.16 0.86
N ASP A 375 -25.76 -12.88 1.61
CA ASP A 375 -26.07 -13.43 2.94
C ASP A 375 -27.36 -14.25 2.93
N ASN A 376 -27.60 -14.95 1.82
CA ASN A 376 -28.75 -15.78 1.59
C ASN A 376 -28.37 -17.24 1.56
N ILE A 377 -29.31 -18.06 2.02
CA ILE A 377 -29.29 -19.48 1.75
C ILE A 377 -30.21 -19.79 0.57
N TYR A 378 -29.72 -20.68 -0.28
CA TYR A 378 -30.46 -21.31 -1.36
C TYR A 378 -30.68 -22.80 -1.09
N ASP A 379 -31.94 -23.23 -1.07
CA ASP A 379 -32.30 -24.65 -1.13
C ASP A 379 -32.32 -25.11 -2.60
N THR A 380 -31.45 -26.06 -2.93
CA THR A 380 -31.24 -26.64 -4.26
C THR A 380 -32.35 -27.61 -4.69
N LEU A 381 -33.20 -28.09 -3.78
CA LEU A 381 -34.37 -28.93 -4.10
C LEU A 381 -35.63 -28.11 -4.33
N THR A 382 -35.87 -27.11 -3.48
CA THR A 382 -37.12 -26.33 -3.53
C THR A 382 -36.98 -25.01 -4.30
N GLY A 383 -35.75 -24.54 -4.54
CA GLY A 383 -35.47 -23.21 -5.09
C GLY A 383 -35.81 -22.07 -4.12
N ASN A 384 -36.19 -22.38 -2.87
CA ASN A 384 -36.53 -21.39 -1.87
C ASN A 384 -35.28 -20.67 -1.38
N ILE A 385 -35.44 -19.37 -1.15
CA ILE A 385 -34.41 -18.51 -0.57
C ILE A 385 -34.79 -18.25 0.87
N THR A 386 -33.93 -18.65 1.80
CA THR A 386 -34.08 -18.28 3.21
C THR A 386 -33.17 -17.09 3.48
N ILE A 387 -33.77 -15.94 3.79
CA ILE A 387 -33.04 -14.73 4.18
C ILE A 387 -32.47 -14.96 5.58
N SER A 388 -31.16 -14.81 5.75
CA SER A 388 -30.52 -14.84 7.07
C SER A 388 -31.16 -13.76 7.97
N PRO A 389 -31.72 -14.10 9.14
CA PRO A 389 -32.31 -13.10 10.03
C PRO A 389 -31.21 -12.17 10.56
N ASN A 390 -31.40 -10.85 10.38
CA ASN A 390 -30.48 -9.71 10.59
C ASN A 390 -29.51 -9.32 9.45
N SER A 391 -30.09 -8.71 8.40
CA SER A 391 -29.41 -8.01 7.31
C SER A 391 -28.75 -6.65 7.68
N THR A 392 -28.62 -6.33 8.97
CA THR A 392 -27.97 -5.08 9.42
C THR A 392 -26.45 -5.18 9.54
N PHE A 393 -25.89 -6.39 9.49
CA PHE A 393 -24.45 -6.60 9.53
C PHE A 393 -23.89 -6.77 8.12
N ARG A 394 -23.40 -5.68 7.51
CA ARG A 394 -22.43 -5.76 6.41
C ARG A 394 -21.09 -6.28 6.95
N SER A 395 -21.08 -7.49 7.50
CA SER A 395 -19.90 -8.10 8.05
C SER A 395 -19.16 -8.81 6.92
N HIS A 396 -17.85 -8.55 6.80
CA HIS A 396 -16.96 -9.35 5.99
C HIS A 396 -16.82 -10.70 6.72
N SER A 397 -17.82 -11.57 6.71
CA SER A 397 -17.76 -12.84 7.44
C SER A 397 -16.80 -13.78 6.69
N TRP A 398 -15.75 -14.24 7.37
CA TRP A 398 -14.65 -15.00 6.75
C TRP A 398 -14.84 -16.53 6.84
N ASP A 399 -15.73 -17.01 7.71
CA ASP A 399 -16.00 -18.45 7.90
C ASP A 399 -17.30 -18.62 8.73
N LEU A 400 -18.28 -19.36 8.20
CA LEU A 400 -19.59 -19.62 8.82
C LEU A 400 -19.75 -21.13 9.00
N ARG A 401 -19.91 -21.66 10.22
CA ARG A 401 -20.14 -23.12 10.42
C ARG A 401 -20.91 -23.53 11.68
N TYR A 402 -21.42 -24.77 11.58
CA TYR A 402 -22.47 -25.48 12.34
C TYR A 402 -23.87 -24.84 12.34
N GLY A 403 -24.68 -25.24 11.35
CA GLY A 403 -26.15 -25.08 11.32
C GLY A 403 -26.70 -23.65 11.30
N ALA A 404 -25.98 -22.68 10.73
CA ALA A 404 -26.31 -21.24 10.82
C ALA A 404 -26.59 -20.80 12.26
N ARG A 405 -26.06 -21.49 13.26
CA ARG A 405 -26.19 -21.05 14.64
C ARG A 405 -25.19 -19.95 14.92
N TYR A 406 -23.98 -19.98 14.38
CA TYR A 406 -22.92 -19.06 14.78
C TYR A 406 -22.40 -18.22 13.61
N ASN A 407 -22.41 -16.89 13.73
CA ASN A 407 -21.78 -15.97 12.75
C ASN A 407 -20.59 -15.24 13.38
N ILE A 408 -19.46 -15.16 12.68
CA ILE A 408 -18.34 -14.30 13.08
C ILE A 408 -18.51 -12.88 12.52
N VAL A 409 -18.59 -11.87 13.39
CA VAL A 409 -18.73 -10.46 12.98
C VAL A 409 -17.42 -9.72 13.26
N PRO A 410 -16.60 -9.39 12.24
CA PRO A 410 -15.44 -8.55 12.45
C PRO A 410 -15.85 -7.13 12.83
N GLU A 411 -15.38 -6.60 13.96
CA GLU A 411 -15.75 -5.25 14.42
C GLU A 411 -14.75 -4.16 13.97
N SER A 412 -13.52 -4.54 13.60
CA SER A 412 -12.52 -3.61 13.04
C SER A 412 -11.52 -4.32 12.11
N TYR A 413 -11.12 -3.65 11.03
CA TYR A 413 -10.06 -4.08 10.11
C TYR A 413 -9.05 -2.95 10.01
N ARG A 414 -7.79 -3.17 10.41
CA ARG A 414 -6.79 -2.10 10.48
C ARG A 414 -5.53 -2.29 9.64
N ASP A 415 -5.28 -3.49 9.11
CA ASP A 415 -4.02 -3.76 8.43
C ASP A 415 -4.14 -4.93 7.42
N PRO A 416 -3.91 -4.68 6.11
CA PRO A 416 -3.90 -5.73 5.09
C PRO A 416 -2.69 -6.66 5.17
N ASP A 417 -1.60 -6.25 5.84
CA ASP A 417 -0.36 -7.04 5.97
C ASP A 417 -0.35 -7.92 7.23
N ARG A 418 -1.15 -7.54 8.22
CA ARG A 418 -1.42 -8.30 9.45
C ARG A 418 -2.90 -8.15 9.73
N VAL A 419 -3.73 -8.98 9.09
CA VAL A 419 -5.19 -8.96 9.26
C VAL A 419 -5.53 -9.09 10.74
N ARG A 420 -5.68 -7.95 11.42
CA ARG A 420 -6.10 -7.84 12.81
C ARG A 420 -7.55 -7.48 12.82
N PHE A 421 -8.33 -8.34 13.44
CA PHE A 421 -9.76 -8.17 13.57
C PHE A 421 -10.19 -8.60 14.96
N SER A 422 -11.08 -7.82 15.56
CA SER A 422 -11.90 -8.30 16.67
C SER A 422 -13.13 -8.99 16.09
N ALA A 423 -13.65 -9.99 16.79
CA ALA A 423 -14.77 -10.78 16.32
C ALA A 423 -15.70 -11.19 17.46
N THR A 424 -17.00 -11.23 17.15
CA THR A 424 -18.02 -11.84 18.00
C THR A 424 -18.67 -13.01 17.29
N ILE A 425 -19.07 -14.03 18.05
CA ILE A 425 -19.81 -15.20 17.55
C ILE A 425 -21.29 -15.03 17.90
N TYR A 426 -22.14 -14.77 16.92
CA TYR A 426 -23.59 -14.62 17.12
C TYR A 426 -24.33 -15.95 17.06
N ASP A 427 -24.96 -16.37 18.15
CA ASP A 427 -25.85 -17.55 18.26
C ASP A 427 -27.28 -17.24 17.78
N LYS A 428 -27.65 -17.62 16.57
CA LYS A 428 -28.97 -17.38 15.97
C LYS A 428 -30.11 -18.12 16.66
N LEU A 429 -29.86 -19.28 17.27
CA LEU A 429 -30.93 -20.05 17.94
C LEU A 429 -31.29 -19.44 19.30
N LYS A 430 -30.30 -18.84 19.97
CA LYS A 430 -30.46 -18.21 21.28
C LYS A 430 -30.60 -16.69 21.21
N ASP A 431 -30.34 -16.10 20.04
CA ASP A 431 -30.26 -14.65 19.81
C ASP A 431 -29.28 -13.94 20.77
N ILE A 432 -28.07 -14.49 20.93
CA ILE A 432 -27.03 -13.96 21.83
C ILE A 432 -25.67 -13.86 21.13
N ASN A 433 -24.82 -12.93 21.57
CA ASN A 433 -23.42 -12.81 21.12
C ASN A 433 -22.46 -13.43 22.14
N HIS A 434 -21.55 -14.26 21.66
CA HIS A 434 -20.41 -14.80 22.40
C HIS A 434 -19.14 -14.05 22.02
N THR A 435 -18.31 -13.76 23.01
CA THR A 435 -16.97 -13.17 22.79
C THR A 435 -16.01 -14.26 22.35
N VAL A 436 -15.24 -14.01 21.29
CA VAL A 436 -14.20 -14.95 20.79
C VAL A 436 -12.95 -14.94 21.68
N GLY A 437 -12.55 -13.76 22.16
CA GLY A 437 -11.32 -13.57 22.94
C GLY A 437 -11.48 -13.72 24.44
N LEU A 438 -10.39 -13.44 25.16
CA LEU A 438 -10.42 -13.25 26.62
C LEU A 438 -11.20 -11.98 26.97
N THR A 439 -11.14 -10.97 26.09
CA THR A 439 -11.92 -9.73 26.18
C THR A 439 -12.64 -9.44 24.86
N ALA A 440 -13.71 -8.64 24.92
CA ALA A 440 -14.44 -8.18 23.72
C ALA A 440 -13.59 -7.29 22.80
N THR A 441 -12.47 -6.75 23.31
CA THR A 441 -11.57 -5.85 22.58
C THR A 441 -10.33 -6.55 22.02
N ASP A 442 -10.19 -7.86 22.23
CA ASP A 442 -9.03 -8.60 21.74
C ASP A 442 -9.03 -8.59 20.20
N GLU A 443 -7.88 -8.24 19.62
CA GLU A 443 -7.64 -8.37 18.18
C GLU A 443 -6.95 -9.71 17.90
N PHE A 444 -7.43 -10.42 16.88
CA PHE A 444 -6.89 -11.70 16.44
C PHE A 444 -6.25 -11.57 15.06
N THR A 445 -5.25 -12.41 14.79
CA THR A 445 -4.51 -12.44 13.50
C THR A 445 -4.90 -13.59 12.59
N ALA A 446 -5.55 -14.61 13.15
CA ALA A 446 -6.08 -15.75 12.43
C ALA A 446 -7.23 -16.36 13.24
N PHE A 447 -8.18 -16.98 12.55
CA PHE A 447 -9.32 -17.68 13.13
C PHE A 447 -9.66 -18.89 12.26
N LYS A 448 -10.05 -20.01 12.87
CA LYS A 448 -10.47 -21.21 12.16
C LYS A 448 -11.55 -21.97 12.95
N TRP A 449 -12.62 -22.36 12.27
CA TRP A 449 -13.61 -23.30 12.82
C TRP A 449 -13.13 -24.74 12.68
N SER A 450 -13.51 -25.56 13.65
CA SER A 450 -13.52 -27.03 13.55
C SER A 450 -14.66 -27.52 12.66
N HIS A 451 -14.78 -28.84 12.44
CA HIS A 451 -15.93 -29.44 11.74
C HIS A 451 -17.22 -29.39 12.60
N GLY A 452 -17.08 -29.37 13.93
CA GLY A 452 -18.12 -29.23 14.92
C GLY A 452 -18.33 -27.78 15.37
N SER A 453 -18.47 -27.56 16.69
CA SER A 453 -18.64 -26.21 17.27
C SER A 453 -17.37 -25.62 17.87
N ALA A 454 -16.26 -26.36 17.90
CA ALA A 454 -14.99 -25.85 18.41
C ALA A 454 -14.38 -24.84 17.44
N TYR A 455 -13.51 -23.98 17.95
CA TYR A 455 -12.75 -23.02 17.13
C TYR A 455 -11.37 -22.74 17.72
N SER A 456 -10.51 -22.19 16.87
CA SER A 456 -9.19 -21.72 17.26
C SER A 456 -8.91 -20.35 16.67
N PHE A 457 -8.15 -19.53 17.40
CA PHE A 457 -7.72 -18.21 16.94
C PHE A 457 -6.32 -17.89 17.44
N VAL A 458 -5.70 -16.88 16.83
CA VAL A 458 -4.37 -16.41 17.22
C VAL A 458 -4.42 -15.00 17.78
N ASN A 459 -4.01 -14.85 19.03
CA ASN A 459 -3.85 -13.57 19.72
C ASN A 459 -2.40 -13.43 20.19
N GLU A 460 -1.77 -12.28 19.93
CA GLU A 460 -0.37 -12.01 20.28
C GLU A 460 0.65 -13.08 19.81
N ASN A 461 0.37 -13.72 18.67
CA ASN A 461 1.12 -14.84 18.08
C ASN A 461 1.01 -16.18 18.83
N ASP A 462 0.10 -16.28 19.80
CA ASP A 462 -0.27 -17.51 20.48
C ASP A 462 -1.58 -18.07 19.97
N VAL A 463 -1.66 -19.40 19.87
CA VAL A 463 -2.87 -20.12 19.49
C VAL A 463 -3.73 -20.36 20.73
N PHE A 464 -5.01 -20.09 20.58
CA PHE A 464 -6.06 -20.37 21.54
C PHE A 464 -7.04 -21.37 20.95
N TYR A 465 -7.62 -22.22 21.79
CA TYR A 465 -8.64 -23.19 21.42
C TYR A 465 -9.86 -23.05 22.33
N ALA A 466 -11.05 -23.14 21.76
CA ALA A 466 -12.29 -23.22 22.51
C ALA A 466 -13.13 -24.40 21.99
N ALA A 467 -13.61 -25.24 22.91
CA ALA A 467 -14.40 -26.42 22.55
C ALA A 467 -15.80 -26.09 22.00
N ALA A 468 -16.32 -24.91 22.33
CA ALA A 468 -17.59 -24.37 21.83
C ALA A 468 -17.65 -22.85 22.09
N PRO A 469 -18.54 -22.09 21.42
CA PRO A 469 -18.71 -20.66 21.67
C PRO A 469 -19.09 -20.31 23.12
N GLU A 470 -19.78 -21.20 23.83
CA GLU A 470 -20.12 -21.00 25.24
C GLU A 470 -18.98 -21.32 26.22
N LYS A 471 -17.88 -21.91 25.75
CA LYS A 471 -16.76 -22.33 26.60
C LYS A 471 -15.63 -21.29 26.52
N PRO A 472 -14.97 -20.98 27.66
CA PRO A 472 -13.85 -20.05 27.63
C PRO A 472 -12.69 -20.63 26.81
N PRO A 473 -12.00 -19.81 26.01
CA PRO A 473 -10.84 -20.26 25.25
C PRO A 473 -9.66 -20.56 26.19
N ILE A 474 -8.89 -21.58 25.84
CA ILE A 474 -7.64 -21.95 26.51
C ILE A 474 -6.46 -21.61 25.62
N LYS A 475 -5.41 -21.03 26.21
CA LYS A 475 -4.14 -20.78 25.54
C LYS A 475 -3.36 -22.09 25.40
N ILE A 476 -3.00 -22.48 24.18
CA ILE A 476 -2.31 -23.76 23.93
C ILE A 476 -0.82 -23.61 23.60
N THR A 477 -0.33 -22.40 23.30
CA THR A 477 1.09 -22.10 23.00
C THR A 477 1.69 -21.05 23.94
N ASN A 478 3.02 -20.84 23.87
CA ASN A 478 3.72 -19.76 24.58
C ASN A 478 4.75 -19.05 23.68
N ALA A 479 4.29 -18.05 22.93
CA ALA A 479 5.05 -17.32 21.92
C ALA A 479 6.17 -16.44 22.51
N GLN A 480 5.92 -15.80 23.66
CA GLN A 480 6.92 -14.92 24.30
C GLN A 480 8.14 -15.69 24.80
N GLU A 481 7.91 -16.85 25.43
CA GLU A 481 8.99 -17.70 25.96
C GLU A 481 9.81 -18.33 24.83
N THR A 482 9.11 -18.84 23.80
CA THR A 482 9.74 -19.57 22.70
C THR A 482 10.27 -18.67 21.58
N LYS A 483 9.87 -17.39 21.56
CA LYS A 483 10.15 -16.43 20.47
C LYS A 483 9.68 -16.95 19.11
N MET A 484 8.50 -17.57 19.09
CA MET A 484 7.88 -18.16 17.90
C MET A 484 6.54 -17.49 17.61
N ILE A 485 6.16 -17.45 16.33
CA ILE A 485 4.84 -17.08 15.84
C ILE A 485 4.10 -18.37 15.53
N TYR A 486 3.04 -18.66 16.29
CA TYR A 486 2.21 -19.86 16.14
C TYR A 486 0.90 -19.56 15.40
N GLY A 487 0.45 -20.50 14.57
CA GLY A 487 -0.87 -20.47 13.93
C GLY A 487 -1.15 -19.25 13.06
N ALA A 488 -0.09 -18.51 12.68
CA ALA A 488 -0.18 -17.29 11.89
C ALA A 488 0.96 -17.19 10.87
N TRP A 489 0.78 -16.30 9.90
CA TRP A 489 1.77 -16.05 8.87
C TRP A 489 2.81 -15.03 9.36
N ASN A 490 4.09 -15.38 9.19
CA ASN A 490 5.18 -14.42 9.29
C ASN A 490 5.51 -13.96 7.87
N TYR A 491 4.96 -12.82 7.49
CA TYR A 491 5.18 -12.22 6.17
C TYR A 491 6.67 -11.96 5.89
N MET A 492 7.45 -11.57 6.91
CA MET A 492 8.90 -11.34 6.73
C MET A 492 9.71 -12.62 6.49
N ALA A 493 9.21 -13.78 6.95
CA ALA A 493 9.89 -15.07 6.76
C ALA A 493 9.48 -15.80 5.46
N ASN A 494 8.30 -15.49 4.91
CA ASN A 494 7.71 -16.23 3.79
C ASN A 494 7.42 -15.35 2.53
N GLY A 495 7.41 -14.02 2.67
CA GLY A 495 7.08 -13.04 1.62
C GLY A 495 5.87 -13.41 0.76
N GLU A 496 6.03 -13.50 -0.57
CA GLU A 496 4.91 -13.79 -1.49
C GLU A 496 4.30 -15.20 -1.34
N LEU A 497 5.07 -16.17 -0.83
CA LEU A 497 4.47 -17.43 -0.38
C LEU A 497 3.42 -17.14 0.69
N GLY A 498 3.59 -16.11 1.51
CA GLY A 498 2.58 -15.64 2.47
C GLY A 498 1.25 -15.23 1.82
N PHE A 499 1.22 -14.62 0.63
CA PHE A 499 -0.05 -14.28 -0.06
C PHE A 499 -0.74 -15.51 -0.65
N ILE A 500 0.02 -16.44 -1.23
CA ILE A 500 -0.52 -17.70 -1.75
C ILE A 500 -0.95 -18.61 -0.59
N GLN A 501 -0.16 -18.66 0.47
CA GLN A 501 -0.40 -19.50 1.64
C GLN A 501 -1.44 -18.91 2.62
N LEU A 502 -1.74 -17.61 2.58
CA LEU A 502 -2.93 -17.04 3.24
C LEU A 502 -4.22 -17.75 2.78
N ARG A 503 -4.27 -18.27 1.53
CA ARG A 503 -5.37 -19.12 1.05
C ARG A 503 -5.33 -20.56 1.60
N ILE A 504 -4.15 -21.06 1.96
CA ILE A 504 -3.91 -22.43 2.45
C ILE A 504 -4.20 -22.57 3.95
N GLY A 505 -4.24 -21.44 4.68
CA GLY A 505 -4.50 -21.40 6.13
C GLY A 505 -3.27 -21.76 6.95
N SER A 506 -3.27 -21.48 8.27
CA SER A 506 -2.12 -21.76 9.17
C SER A 506 -2.49 -22.64 10.36
N MET A 507 -3.74 -23.09 10.39
CA MET A 507 -4.35 -23.96 11.38
C MET A 507 -5.32 -24.90 10.67
N TRP A 508 -5.30 -26.20 11.01
CA TRP A 508 -6.07 -27.24 10.34
C TRP A 508 -6.62 -28.25 11.35
N PHE A 509 -7.93 -28.28 11.51
CA PHE A 509 -8.63 -29.26 12.35
C PHE A 509 -8.73 -30.62 11.65
N SER A 510 -8.58 -31.71 12.41
CA SER A 510 -8.90 -33.05 11.91
C SER A 510 -10.40 -33.19 11.64
N PRO A 511 -10.82 -34.06 10.71
CA PRO A 511 -12.24 -34.30 10.40
C PRO A 511 -13.08 -34.69 11.62
N ASP A 512 -12.46 -35.40 12.58
CA ASP A 512 -13.08 -35.83 13.85
C ASP A 512 -12.96 -34.81 15.00
N ASP A 513 -12.39 -33.62 14.74
CA ASP A 513 -12.13 -32.53 15.70
C ASP A 513 -11.23 -32.87 16.90
N LYS A 514 -10.59 -34.03 16.92
CA LYS A 514 -9.70 -34.43 18.02
C LYS A 514 -8.36 -33.72 17.99
N PHE A 515 -7.92 -33.30 16.81
CA PHE A 515 -6.60 -32.71 16.61
C PHE A 515 -6.68 -31.35 15.93
N LEU A 516 -5.77 -30.47 16.34
CA LEU A 516 -5.51 -29.20 15.68
C LEU A 516 -4.04 -29.15 15.27
N ALA A 517 -3.77 -29.18 13.97
CA ALA A 517 -2.46 -28.92 13.42
C ALA A 517 -2.24 -27.43 13.21
N TYR A 518 -1.03 -26.92 13.46
CA TYR A 518 -0.68 -25.53 13.18
C TYR A 518 0.81 -25.37 12.90
N ARG A 519 1.13 -24.39 12.07
CA ARG A 519 2.51 -24.00 11.76
C ARG A 519 3.09 -23.08 12.84
N ALA A 520 4.40 -23.08 12.96
CA ALA A 520 5.14 -22.13 13.78
C ALA A 520 6.41 -21.64 13.08
N THR A 521 6.75 -20.37 13.24
CA THR A 521 7.99 -19.77 12.69
C THR A 521 8.67 -18.86 13.71
N PRO A 522 10.02 -18.83 13.79
CA PRO A 522 10.76 -17.89 14.63
C PRO A 522 10.39 -16.42 14.40
N MET A 523 10.29 -15.64 15.49
CA MET A 523 10.06 -14.19 15.45
C MET A 523 11.27 -13.43 14.88
N ASN A 524 12.48 -13.93 15.14
CA ASN A 524 13.74 -13.31 14.71
C ASN A 524 14.19 -13.70 13.29
N ALA A 525 13.28 -14.20 12.45
CA ALA A 525 13.57 -14.46 11.04
C ALA A 525 14.13 -13.18 10.40
N THR A 526 15.44 -13.15 10.14
CA THR A 526 16.08 -11.99 9.52
C THR A 526 15.77 -11.99 8.03
N LYS A 527 15.69 -10.80 7.41
CA LYS A 527 15.40 -10.63 5.97
C LYS A 527 16.33 -11.38 5.00
N LYS A 528 17.42 -12.00 5.47
CA LYS A 528 18.46 -12.64 4.64
C LYS A 528 18.40 -14.17 4.60
N GLU A 529 17.75 -14.83 5.55
CA GLU A 529 17.73 -16.30 5.63
C GLU A 529 16.30 -16.85 5.61
N ILE A 530 16.03 -17.78 4.68
CA ILE A 530 14.74 -18.47 4.60
C ILE A 530 14.59 -19.32 5.86
N THR A 531 13.52 -19.08 6.61
CA THR A 531 13.30 -19.76 7.89
C THR A 531 12.47 -21.03 7.68
N VAL A 532 12.96 -22.16 8.19
CA VAL A 532 12.25 -23.45 8.10
C VAL A 532 11.02 -23.43 9.02
N ALA A 533 9.85 -23.74 8.46
CA ALA A 533 8.61 -23.84 9.23
C ALA A 533 8.62 -25.08 10.14
N SER A 534 8.10 -24.95 11.35
CA SER A 534 7.81 -26.09 12.23
C SER A 534 6.33 -26.43 12.19
N LEU A 535 5.99 -27.71 12.33
CA LEU A 535 4.62 -28.20 12.41
C LEU A 535 4.35 -28.74 13.81
N PHE A 536 3.19 -28.38 14.36
CA PHE A 536 2.71 -28.83 15.67
C PHE A 536 1.35 -29.48 15.51
N ILE A 537 1.06 -30.48 16.33
CA ILE A 537 -0.27 -31.07 16.47
C ILE A 537 -0.66 -31.00 17.95
N TRP A 538 -1.85 -30.48 18.22
CA TRP A 538 -2.44 -30.43 19.55
C TRP A 538 -3.63 -31.39 19.63
N SER A 539 -3.70 -32.17 20.71
CA SER A 539 -4.81 -33.08 21.00
C SER A 539 -5.79 -32.42 21.98
N ALA A 540 -7.07 -32.37 21.58
CA ALA A 540 -8.14 -31.86 22.41
C ALA A 540 -8.44 -32.76 23.61
N GLU A 541 -8.27 -34.09 23.45
CA GLU A 541 -8.49 -35.07 24.52
C GLU A 541 -7.37 -35.04 25.56
N GLU A 542 -6.11 -34.99 25.14
CA GLU A 542 -4.97 -34.97 26.06
C GLU A 542 -4.66 -33.57 26.60
N GLY A 543 -5.13 -32.52 25.93
CA GLY A 543 -4.78 -31.13 26.24
C GLY A 543 -3.29 -30.81 26.02
N LYS A 544 -2.62 -31.57 25.14
CA LYS A 544 -1.17 -31.48 24.90
C LYS A 544 -0.85 -31.19 23.44
N GLN A 545 0.20 -30.40 23.22
CA GLN A 545 0.80 -30.19 21.90
C GLN A 545 2.08 -31.00 21.77
N LYS A 546 2.37 -31.47 20.56
CA LYS A 546 3.64 -32.07 20.16
C LYS A 546 4.20 -31.32 18.97
N LYS A 547 5.49 -30.98 19.05
CA LYS A 547 6.26 -30.54 17.88
C LYS A 547 6.56 -31.79 17.04
N MET A 548 6.17 -31.77 15.79
CA MET A 548 6.37 -32.92 14.91
C MET A 548 7.83 -33.00 14.46
N ASN A 549 8.42 -34.19 14.56
CA ASN A 549 9.74 -34.48 14.01
C ASN A 549 9.62 -34.86 12.52
N ILE A 550 9.97 -33.94 11.63
CA ILE A 550 9.83 -34.12 10.18
C ILE A 550 11.00 -34.92 9.63
N GLN A 551 10.78 -36.18 9.26
CA GLN A 551 11.84 -37.05 8.73
C GLN A 551 12.00 -36.85 7.22
N LEU A 552 12.78 -35.82 6.86
CA LEU A 552 13.20 -35.56 5.48
C LEU A 552 14.61 -36.09 5.24
N SER A 553 14.95 -36.35 3.97
CA SER A 553 16.31 -36.73 3.54
C SER A 553 17.35 -35.68 3.94
N ASP A 554 16.99 -34.40 3.83
CA ASP A 554 17.70 -33.26 4.40
C ASP A 554 16.71 -32.12 4.70
N GLN A 555 16.44 -31.86 5.99
CA GLN A 555 15.52 -30.80 6.40
C GLN A 555 15.96 -29.40 5.95
N SER A 556 17.27 -29.15 5.84
CA SER A 556 17.78 -27.84 5.41
C SER A 556 17.56 -27.58 3.91
N SER A 557 17.38 -28.66 3.14
CA SER A 557 17.09 -28.60 1.72
C SER A 557 15.63 -28.25 1.42
N PHE A 558 14.68 -28.43 2.36
CA PHE A 558 13.23 -28.21 2.16
C PHE A 558 12.63 -27.18 3.14
N PRO A 559 12.98 -25.89 3.00
CA PRO A 559 12.57 -24.89 3.98
C PRO A 559 11.10 -24.48 3.88
N TYR A 560 10.42 -24.72 2.75
CA TYR A 560 9.06 -24.24 2.51
C TYR A 560 8.02 -25.31 2.82
N LEU A 561 7.07 -24.98 3.70
CA LEU A 561 5.84 -25.74 3.89
C LEU A 561 4.80 -25.24 2.87
N PHE A 562 4.56 -26.00 1.81
CA PHE A 562 3.65 -25.63 0.73
C PHE A 562 2.19 -25.78 1.13
N ALA A 563 1.83 -26.95 1.67
CA ALA A 563 0.46 -27.26 2.04
C ALA A 563 0.38 -28.26 3.19
N VAL A 564 -0.74 -28.22 3.90
CA VAL A 564 -1.09 -29.16 4.95
C VAL A 564 -2.56 -29.50 4.80
N SER A 565 -2.90 -30.78 4.82
CA SER A 565 -4.29 -31.24 4.75
C SER A 565 -4.48 -32.52 5.55
N TRP A 566 -5.67 -32.69 6.12
CA TRP A 566 -6.08 -33.97 6.68
C TRP A 566 -6.68 -34.83 5.58
N VAL A 567 -6.33 -36.12 5.58
CA VAL A 567 -6.86 -37.13 4.67
C VAL A 567 -7.31 -38.35 5.47
N THR A 568 -8.37 -39.02 5.02
CA THR A 568 -8.82 -40.29 5.63
C THR A 568 -8.36 -41.45 4.76
N LEU A 569 -7.39 -42.22 5.25
CA LEU A 569 -6.85 -43.41 4.59
C LEU A 569 -7.04 -44.63 5.48
N HIS A 570 -7.54 -45.71 4.91
CA HIS A 570 -7.83 -46.97 5.62
C HIS A 570 -8.64 -46.76 6.91
N GLY A 571 -9.61 -45.84 6.87
CA GLY A 571 -10.45 -45.46 8.00
C GLY A 571 -9.76 -44.67 9.12
N ARG A 572 -8.56 -44.13 8.88
CA ARG A 572 -7.81 -43.28 9.83
C ARG A 572 -7.57 -41.90 9.25
N ASP A 573 -7.79 -40.88 10.07
CA ASP A 573 -7.48 -39.49 9.74
C ASP A 573 -5.99 -39.21 9.96
N LEU A 574 -5.32 -38.78 8.90
CA LEU A 574 -3.88 -38.56 8.86
C LEU A 574 -3.58 -37.16 8.35
N LEU A 575 -2.58 -36.52 8.94
CA LEU A 575 -2.12 -35.22 8.50
C LEU A 575 -1.04 -35.38 7.43
N VAL A 576 -1.31 -34.89 6.22
CA VAL A 576 -0.33 -34.82 5.13
C VAL A 576 0.24 -33.42 5.07
N ALA A 577 1.57 -33.31 5.01
CA ALA A 577 2.28 -32.05 4.84
C ALA A 577 3.20 -32.13 3.63
N THR A 578 3.15 -31.12 2.77
CA THR A 578 3.96 -31.00 1.56
C THR A 578 5.02 -29.93 1.73
N TRP A 579 6.26 -30.28 1.46
CA TRP A 579 7.43 -29.42 1.58
C TRP A 579 8.09 -29.21 0.23
N ALA A 580 8.73 -28.07 0.04
CA ALA A 580 9.48 -27.75 -1.17
C ALA A 580 10.87 -27.21 -0.84
N ASN A 581 11.81 -27.51 -1.73
CA ASN A 581 13.14 -26.92 -1.66
C ASN A 581 13.13 -25.42 -1.98
N ARG A 582 14.23 -24.73 -1.68
CA ARG A 582 14.38 -23.28 -1.90
C ARG A 582 14.00 -22.82 -3.33
N TRP A 583 14.26 -23.68 -4.29
CA TRP A 583 14.11 -23.44 -5.73
C TRP A 583 12.74 -23.85 -6.25
N GLN A 584 12.02 -24.60 -5.41
CA GLN A 584 10.68 -25.09 -5.66
C GLN A 584 10.62 -25.95 -6.92
N ASN A 585 11.68 -26.70 -7.21
CA ASN A 585 11.73 -27.72 -8.26
C ASN A 585 11.84 -29.14 -7.68
N HIS A 586 11.74 -29.25 -6.36
CA HIS A 586 11.76 -30.51 -5.64
C HIS A 586 10.76 -30.45 -4.49
N THR A 587 9.77 -31.34 -4.51
CA THR A 587 8.75 -31.44 -3.47
C THR A 587 8.78 -32.78 -2.77
N THR A 588 8.37 -32.80 -1.51
CA THR A 588 8.24 -34.03 -0.73
C THR A 588 6.99 -33.98 0.14
N MET A 589 6.30 -35.11 0.25
CA MET A 589 5.10 -35.26 1.06
C MET A 589 5.39 -36.16 2.25
N THR A 590 4.88 -35.77 3.42
CA THR A 590 5.02 -36.53 4.66
C THR A 590 3.65 -36.82 5.28
N ILE A 591 3.49 -38.01 5.87
CA ILE A 591 2.35 -38.33 6.76
C ILE A 591 2.80 -38.19 8.21
N CYS A 592 2.04 -37.43 8.99
CA CYS A 592 2.30 -37.12 10.39
C CYS A 592 1.37 -37.88 11.33
N ALA A 593 1.94 -38.56 12.33
CA ALA A 593 1.18 -39.28 13.35
C ALA A 593 1.39 -38.66 14.73
N TYR A 594 0.28 -38.29 15.40
CA TYR A 594 0.35 -37.63 16.71
C TYR A 594 0.94 -38.56 17.79
N GLU A 595 0.65 -39.85 17.74
CA GLU A 595 1.06 -40.85 18.74
C GLU A 595 2.59 -40.92 18.83
N THR A 596 3.25 -41.06 17.69
CA THR A 596 4.71 -41.14 17.58
C THR A 596 5.39 -39.78 17.65
N GLY A 597 4.68 -38.70 17.29
CA GLY A 597 5.27 -37.36 17.17
C GLY A 597 6.19 -37.22 15.96
N THR A 598 6.07 -38.08 14.95
CA THR A 598 6.90 -38.10 13.74
C THR A 598 6.08 -37.81 12.49
N CYS A 599 6.71 -37.19 11.49
CA CYS A 599 6.21 -37.13 10.12
C CYS A 599 7.16 -37.91 9.22
N GLU A 600 6.68 -38.96 8.58
CA GLU A 600 7.48 -39.82 7.72
C GLU A 600 7.28 -39.43 6.25
N MET A 601 8.36 -39.36 5.48
CA MET A 601 8.30 -39.12 4.05
C MET A 601 7.63 -40.28 3.32
N ILE A 602 6.63 -39.98 2.50
CA ILE A 602 5.89 -40.96 1.71
C ILE A 602 6.09 -40.80 0.20
N TYR A 603 6.41 -39.60 -0.26
CA TYR A 603 6.59 -39.31 -1.68
C TYR A 603 7.58 -38.16 -1.87
N GLU A 604 8.33 -38.20 -2.97
CA GLU A 604 9.27 -37.17 -3.39
C GLU A 604 9.16 -37.01 -4.91
N HIS A 605 9.04 -35.78 -5.39
CA HIS A 605 8.93 -35.48 -6.81
C HIS A 605 9.91 -34.39 -7.23
N LYS A 606 10.71 -34.70 -8.24
CA LYS A 606 11.65 -33.78 -8.87
C LYS A 606 11.07 -33.33 -10.20
N TYR A 607 10.90 -32.03 -10.33
CA TYR A 607 10.44 -31.40 -11.55
C TYR A 607 11.56 -31.40 -12.61
N ASP A 608 11.17 -31.50 -13.88
CA ASP A 608 12.11 -31.41 -14.99
C ASP A 608 12.74 -29.99 -15.08
N HIS A 609 13.79 -29.86 -15.89
CA HIS A 609 14.45 -28.58 -16.11
C HIS A 609 13.44 -27.48 -16.52
N ALA A 610 13.56 -26.32 -15.89
CA ALA A 610 12.68 -25.15 -16.07
C ALA A 610 11.20 -25.35 -15.64
N GLN A 611 10.90 -26.44 -14.93
CA GLN A 611 9.62 -26.62 -14.26
C GLN A 611 9.74 -26.33 -12.75
N TRP A 612 8.63 -25.96 -12.12
CA TRP A 612 8.56 -25.67 -10.70
C TRP A 612 7.22 -26.10 -10.09
N ALA A 613 7.21 -26.33 -8.80
CA ALA A 613 6.04 -26.52 -7.97
C ALA A 613 5.43 -25.17 -7.57
N SER A 614 4.11 -25.08 -7.59
CA SER A 614 3.37 -23.97 -7.01
C SER A 614 2.67 -24.43 -5.73
N PRO A 615 2.61 -23.62 -4.66
CA PRO A 615 1.88 -24.01 -3.45
C PRO A 615 0.38 -24.27 -3.71
N VAL A 616 -0.21 -23.61 -4.71
CA VAL A 616 -1.61 -23.84 -5.10
C VAL A 616 -1.85 -25.26 -5.62
N ASP A 617 -0.85 -25.89 -6.24
CA ASP A 617 -0.96 -27.24 -6.80
C ASP A 617 -1.22 -28.30 -5.70
N TYR A 618 -0.90 -27.96 -4.45
CA TYR A 618 -1.01 -28.84 -3.29
C TYR A 618 -2.00 -28.32 -2.24
N ALA A 619 -2.65 -27.17 -2.47
CA ALA A 619 -3.51 -26.51 -1.49
C ALA A 619 -4.76 -27.32 -1.12
N HIS A 620 -5.26 -28.12 -2.06
CA HIS A 620 -6.42 -28.99 -1.90
C HIS A 620 -6.04 -30.42 -2.27
N LEU A 621 -6.01 -31.31 -1.27
CA LEU A 621 -5.76 -32.73 -1.47
C LEU A 621 -7.08 -33.50 -1.44
N ALA A 622 -7.45 -34.09 -2.57
CA ALA A 622 -8.50 -35.10 -2.62
C ALA A 622 -7.89 -36.48 -2.37
N HIS A 623 -8.67 -37.38 -1.77
CA HIS A 623 -8.24 -38.74 -1.48
C HIS A 623 -9.40 -39.73 -1.60
N SER A 624 -9.08 -40.98 -1.94
CA SER A 624 -9.95 -42.13 -1.69
C SER A 624 -9.56 -42.76 -0.33
N ASN A 625 -10.10 -43.94 -0.01
CA ASN A 625 -9.66 -44.67 1.19
C ASN A 625 -8.25 -45.27 1.06
N SER A 626 -7.73 -45.42 -0.16
CA SER A 626 -6.43 -46.07 -0.43
C SER A 626 -5.50 -45.25 -1.32
N ALA A 627 -5.87 -44.02 -1.71
CA ALA A 627 -5.06 -43.22 -2.63
C ALA A 627 -5.18 -41.73 -2.35
N ILE A 628 -4.12 -40.98 -2.64
CA ILE A 628 -4.09 -39.52 -2.64
C ILE A 628 -3.97 -39.03 -4.08
N PHE A 629 -4.72 -37.98 -4.43
CA PHE A 629 -4.64 -37.34 -5.75
C PHE A 629 -3.92 -36.00 -5.64
N ILE A 630 -2.94 -35.77 -6.51
CA ILE A 630 -2.13 -34.54 -6.55
C ILE A 630 -1.95 -34.05 -7.99
N LEU A 631 -1.56 -32.79 -8.17
CA LEU A 631 -1.25 -32.25 -9.50
C LEU A 631 0.25 -32.37 -9.81
N LEU A 632 0.59 -33.03 -10.93
CA LEU A 632 1.94 -33.17 -11.45
C LEU A 632 1.99 -32.90 -12.97
N PRO A 633 3.13 -32.47 -13.51
CA PRO A 633 3.32 -32.35 -14.96
C PRO A 633 3.29 -33.72 -15.67
N GLU A 634 2.53 -33.84 -16.75
CA GLU A 634 2.49 -35.01 -17.64
C GLU A 634 2.74 -34.62 -19.08
N VAL A 635 3.49 -35.44 -19.82
CA VAL A 635 3.79 -35.18 -21.23
C VAL A 635 2.66 -35.70 -22.12
N ALA A 636 1.97 -34.78 -22.80
CA ALA A 636 0.97 -35.09 -23.81
C ALA A 636 1.13 -34.17 -25.04
N GLU A 637 0.98 -34.72 -26.24
CA GLU A 637 1.07 -33.99 -27.52
C GLU A 637 2.37 -33.16 -27.70
N LYS A 638 3.52 -33.66 -27.22
CA LYS A 638 4.84 -32.96 -27.25
C LYS A 638 4.91 -31.67 -26.41
N ASN A 639 3.94 -31.47 -25.52
CA ASN A 639 4.00 -30.48 -24.46
C ASN A 639 3.89 -31.21 -23.12
N SER A 640 4.18 -30.52 -22.02
CA SER A 640 3.89 -31.01 -20.68
C SER A 640 2.77 -30.18 -20.09
N TRP A 641 1.78 -30.81 -19.48
CA TRP A 641 0.56 -30.21 -18.97
C TRP A 641 0.40 -30.55 -17.50
N GLN A 642 -0.19 -29.65 -16.71
CA GLN A 642 -0.49 -29.94 -15.31
C GLN A 642 -1.70 -30.88 -15.22
N HIS A 643 -1.51 -32.09 -14.68
CA HIS A 643 -2.53 -33.15 -14.61
C HIS A 643 -2.55 -33.89 -13.28
N ILE A 644 -3.54 -34.77 -13.10
CA ILE A 644 -3.78 -35.46 -11.84
C ILE A 644 -2.99 -36.77 -11.79
N ALA A 645 -2.11 -36.88 -10.80
CA ALA A 645 -1.45 -38.11 -10.41
C ALA A 645 -2.19 -38.78 -9.25
N LYS A 646 -2.30 -40.11 -9.31
CA LYS A 646 -2.82 -40.96 -8.25
C LYS A 646 -1.67 -41.67 -7.56
N LEU A 647 -1.56 -41.49 -6.24
CA LEU A 647 -0.61 -42.18 -5.37
C LEU A 647 -1.38 -43.25 -4.59
N GLU A 648 -1.19 -44.52 -4.92
CA GLU A 648 -1.76 -45.63 -4.16
C GLU A 648 -0.98 -45.82 -2.85
N ILE A 649 -1.71 -45.84 -1.73
CA ILE A 649 -1.17 -45.87 -0.37
C ILE A 649 -1.52 -47.21 0.29
N SER A 650 -0.48 -47.93 0.71
CA SER A 650 -0.57 -49.20 1.46
C SER A 650 -1.19 -49.03 2.86
N ASP A 651 -1.51 -50.16 3.50
CA ASP A 651 -1.97 -50.18 4.90
C ASP A 651 -0.93 -49.66 5.90
N ASP A 652 0.36 -49.75 5.55
CA ASP A 652 1.49 -49.17 6.31
C ASP A 652 1.82 -47.73 5.91
N PHE A 653 0.90 -47.08 5.17
CA PHE A 653 0.95 -45.66 4.78
C PHE A 653 2.14 -45.25 3.92
N LYS A 654 2.57 -46.14 3.04
CA LYS A 654 3.61 -45.86 2.04
C LYS A 654 3.01 -45.84 0.65
N VAL A 655 3.64 -45.08 -0.25
CA VAL A 655 3.28 -45.10 -1.66
C VAL A 655 3.72 -46.43 -2.28
N GLU A 656 2.77 -47.22 -2.76
CA GLU A 656 3.02 -48.47 -3.48
C GLU A 656 3.26 -48.22 -4.97
N SER A 657 2.48 -47.32 -5.56
CA SER A 657 2.59 -46.96 -6.97
C SER A 657 2.08 -45.55 -7.25
N VAL A 658 2.57 -44.96 -8.33
CA VAL A 658 2.16 -43.65 -8.83
C VAL A 658 1.76 -43.82 -10.29
N SER A 659 0.57 -43.33 -10.64
CA SER A 659 0.06 -43.38 -12.01
C SER A 659 -0.65 -42.07 -12.36
N MET A 660 -0.48 -41.58 -13.57
CA MET A 660 -1.28 -40.46 -14.07
C MET A 660 -2.69 -40.93 -14.40
N LEU A 661 -3.69 -40.13 -14.04
CA LEU A 661 -5.06 -40.32 -14.53
C LEU A 661 -5.14 -39.86 -16.00
N PRO A 662 -6.17 -40.26 -16.76
CA PRO A 662 -6.34 -39.78 -18.13
C PRO A 662 -6.21 -38.25 -18.23
N SER A 663 -5.51 -37.80 -19.25
CA SER A 663 -5.11 -36.40 -19.42
C SER A 663 -5.42 -35.89 -20.82
N GLY A 664 -5.98 -34.69 -20.92
CA GLY A 664 -6.10 -33.95 -22.18
C GLY A 664 -4.98 -32.92 -22.43
N ALA A 665 -4.96 -32.28 -23.59
CA ALA A 665 -4.03 -31.21 -23.92
C ALA A 665 -4.49 -29.85 -23.33
N TYR A 666 -4.62 -29.79 -22.00
CA TYR A 666 -4.99 -28.60 -21.24
C TYR A 666 -4.46 -28.70 -19.80
N ASP A 667 -4.35 -27.57 -19.08
CA ASP A 667 -3.90 -27.57 -17.69
C ASP A 667 -5.08 -27.71 -16.71
N VAL A 668 -4.96 -28.65 -15.77
CA VAL A 668 -5.79 -28.72 -14.55
C VAL A 668 -5.31 -27.67 -13.56
N ARG A 669 -6.24 -26.88 -13.03
CA ARG A 669 -5.95 -25.80 -12.05
C ARG A 669 -6.05 -26.27 -10.62
N GLU A 670 -7.08 -27.06 -10.33
CA GLU A 670 -7.43 -27.43 -8.95
C GLU A 670 -8.24 -28.72 -8.94
N ILE A 671 -7.95 -29.61 -7.99
CA ILE A 671 -8.77 -30.77 -7.70
C ILE A 671 -9.86 -30.36 -6.71
N LEU A 672 -11.13 -30.51 -7.09
CA LEU A 672 -12.26 -30.06 -6.29
C LEU A 672 -12.74 -31.14 -5.31
N ALA A 673 -12.86 -32.38 -5.77
CA ALA A 673 -13.30 -33.51 -4.94
C ALA A 673 -12.99 -34.87 -5.58
N TYR A 674 -12.99 -35.92 -4.75
CA TYR A 674 -13.13 -37.30 -5.19
C TYR A 674 -14.52 -37.80 -4.80
N GLN A 675 -15.25 -38.38 -5.75
CA GLN A 675 -16.59 -38.89 -5.53
C GLN A 675 -16.58 -40.41 -5.55
N ALA A 676 -16.86 -41.00 -4.38
CA ALA A 676 -16.69 -42.44 -4.16
C ALA A 676 -17.74 -43.32 -4.83
N ALA A 677 -18.98 -42.82 -5.01
CA ALA A 677 -20.06 -43.60 -5.61
C ALA A 677 -19.82 -43.86 -7.10
N GLU A 678 -19.32 -42.86 -7.83
CA GLU A 678 -19.00 -42.94 -9.25
C GLU A 678 -17.52 -43.29 -9.54
N ASP A 679 -16.66 -43.31 -8.51
CA ASP A 679 -15.21 -43.54 -8.60
C ASP A 679 -14.55 -42.59 -9.63
N ILE A 680 -14.80 -41.28 -9.45
CA ILE A 680 -14.28 -40.19 -10.29
C ILE A 680 -13.58 -39.10 -9.46
N VAL A 681 -12.61 -38.43 -10.08
CA VAL A 681 -12.03 -37.18 -9.56
C VAL A 681 -12.62 -36.00 -10.34
N ILE A 682 -13.08 -34.98 -9.63
CA ILE A 682 -13.69 -33.76 -10.19
C ILE A 682 -12.71 -32.60 -10.00
N TYR A 683 -12.51 -31.80 -11.05
CA TYR A 683 -11.48 -30.76 -11.09
C TYR A 683 -11.86 -29.56 -11.96
N ASP A 684 -11.24 -28.41 -11.69
CA ASP A 684 -11.30 -27.19 -12.53
C ASP A 684 -10.17 -27.20 -13.56
N ALA A 685 -10.48 -26.85 -14.81
CA ALA A 685 -9.51 -26.86 -15.90
C ALA A 685 -9.61 -25.63 -16.83
N GLN A 686 -8.49 -25.28 -17.45
CA GLN A 686 -8.41 -24.26 -18.50
C GLN A 686 -8.72 -24.85 -19.88
N ALA A 687 -9.97 -25.27 -20.04
CA ALA A 687 -10.44 -26.00 -21.21
C ALA A 687 -11.92 -25.66 -21.48
N PRO A 688 -12.44 -25.84 -22.71
CA PRO A 688 -11.75 -26.37 -23.89
C PRO A 688 -10.83 -25.36 -24.58
N GLN A 689 -11.04 -24.06 -24.41
CA GLN A 689 -10.11 -23.02 -24.85
C GLN A 689 -9.28 -22.50 -23.67
N VAL A 690 -8.10 -21.95 -23.96
CA VAL A 690 -7.15 -21.40 -22.97
C VAL A 690 -7.77 -20.29 -22.09
N TRP A 691 -8.75 -19.57 -22.64
CA TRP A 691 -9.49 -18.48 -21.96
C TRP A 691 -10.80 -18.93 -21.31
N ASN A 692 -11.12 -20.24 -21.36
CA ASN A 692 -12.28 -20.83 -20.69
C ASN A 692 -11.90 -21.43 -19.34
N ARG A 693 -12.90 -21.59 -18.47
CA ARG A 693 -12.83 -22.29 -17.20
C ARG A 693 -14.08 -23.13 -17.03
N HIS A 694 -13.90 -24.43 -16.83
CA HIS A 694 -14.97 -25.41 -16.71
C HIS A 694 -14.59 -26.51 -15.73
N VAL A 695 -15.60 -27.20 -15.23
CA VAL A 695 -15.45 -28.35 -14.33
C VAL A 695 -15.51 -29.64 -15.14
N TYR A 696 -14.54 -30.51 -14.88
CA TYR A 696 -14.36 -31.80 -15.53
C TYR A 696 -14.38 -32.94 -14.51
N GLY A 697 -14.62 -34.14 -14.99
CA GLY A 697 -14.44 -35.39 -14.25
C GLY A 697 -13.54 -36.35 -15.02
N THR A 698 -12.68 -37.08 -14.31
CA THR A 698 -11.79 -38.12 -14.85
C THR A 698 -11.93 -39.42 -14.03
N PRO A 699 -11.79 -40.62 -14.63
CA PRO A 699 -11.89 -41.87 -13.88
C PRO A 699 -10.74 -42.05 -12.88
N ALA A 700 -11.08 -42.45 -11.64
CA ALA A 700 -10.09 -42.72 -10.58
C ALA A 700 -9.59 -44.17 -10.55
N GLY A 701 -10.34 -45.10 -11.18
CA GLY A 701 -10.04 -46.53 -11.18
C GLY A 701 -10.97 -47.35 -12.08
N ASN A 702 -10.80 -48.67 -12.06
CA ASN A 702 -11.54 -49.59 -12.93
C ASN A 702 -13.05 -49.67 -12.66
N ARG A 703 -13.51 -49.15 -11.51
CA ARG A 703 -14.93 -49.12 -11.15
C ARG A 703 -15.61 -47.82 -11.57
N SER A 704 -14.86 -46.91 -12.19
CA SER A 704 -15.36 -45.61 -12.61
C SER A 704 -16.50 -45.71 -13.60
N THR A 705 -17.48 -44.82 -13.46
CA THR A 705 -18.53 -44.61 -14.45
C THR A 705 -18.01 -43.90 -15.71
N LEU A 706 -16.86 -43.24 -15.63
CA LEU A 706 -16.17 -42.62 -16.76
C LEU A 706 -15.07 -43.53 -17.31
N THR A 707 -14.72 -43.34 -18.58
CA THR A 707 -13.60 -44.04 -19.24
C THR A 707 -12.51 -43.07 -19.73
N ALA A 708 -12.83 -41.78 -19.76
CA ALA A 708 -11.94 -40.69 -20.14
C ALA A 708 -12.47 -39.39 -19.53
N ASP A 709 -11.67 -38.34 -19.61
CA ASP A 709 -12.05 -37.00 -19.18
C ASP A 709 -13.34 -36.54 -19.84
N ARG A 710 -14.23 -35.95 -19.03
CA ARG A 710 -15.49 -35.40 -19.49
C ARG A 710 -15.74 -34.04 -18.88
N CYS A 711 -16.03 -33.06 -19.74
CA CYS A 711 -16.49 -31.77 -19.26
C CYS A 711 -17.92 -31.89 -18.71
N LEU A 712 -18.10 -31.62 -17.42
CA LEU A 712 -19.37 -31.72 -16.73
C LEU A 712 -20.23 -30.47 -16.92
N THR A 713 -19.59 -29.29 -17.05
CA THR A 713 -20.29 -28.00 -17.11
C THR A 713 -20.30 -27.32 -18.49
N CYS A 714 -19.70 -27.93 -19.52
CA CYS A 714 -19.68 -27.40 -20.89
C CYS A 714 -21.05 -27.33 -21.57
N VAL A 715 -22.09 -27.93 -20.97
CA VAL A 715 -23.48 -27.86 -21.48
C VAL A 715 -24.07 -26.44 -21.42
N SER A 716 -23.41 -25.49 -20.75
CA SER A 716 -23.84 -24.10 -20.63
C SER A 716 -23.01 -23.18 -21.54
N PRO A 717 -23.39 -22.99 -22.82
CA PRO A 717 -22.61 -22.17 -23.75
C PRO A 717 -22.54 -20.70 -23.36
N ASN A 718 -23.47 -20.23 -22.52
CA ASN A 718 -23.50 -18.85 -22.03
C ASN A 718 -22.56 -18.65 -20.82
N CYS A 719 -21.86 -19.69 -20.37
CA CYS A 719 -20.97 -19.64 -19.21
C CYS A 719 -19.70 -20.46 -19.42
N THR A 720 -18.74 -19.88 -20.14
CA THR A 720 -17.45 -20.49 -20.44
C THR A 720 -16.33 -20.05 -19.51
N PHE A 721 -16.60 -19.13 -18.57
CA PHE A 721 -15.67 -18.69 -17.54
C PHE A 721 -16.29 -18.88 -16.17
N GLN A 722 -16.08 -20.07 -15.60
CA GLN A 722 -16.58 -20.50 -14.29
C GLN A 722 -15.47 -20.36 -13.24
N GLU A 723 -15.82 -19.94 -12.03
CA GLU A 723 -14.91 -19.86 -10.90
C GLU A 723 -15.64 -20.33 -9.63
N LYS A 724 -14.88 -20.67 -8.59
CA LYS A 724 -15.42 -21.07 -7.27
C LYS A 724 -16.39 -22.25 -7.36
N ALA A 725 -16.06 -23.23 -8.20
CA ALA A 725 -16.81 -24.47 -8.26
C ALA A 725 -16.64 -25.26 -6.95
N THR A 726 -17.72 -25.88 -6.49
CA THR A 726 -17.73 -26.75 -5.31
C THR A 726 -18.68 -27.92 -5.52
N VAL A 727 -18.29 -29.08 -5.01
CA VAL A 727 -19.01 -30.35 -5.17
C VAL A 727 -19.79 -30.66 -3.90
N SER A 728 -21.03 -31.14 -4.04
CA SER A 728 -21.86 -31.52 -2.89
C SER A 728 -21.20 -32.65 -2.10
N PRO A 729 -21.28 -32.64 -0.76
CA PRO A 729 -20.85 -33.77 0.06
C PRO A 729 -21.85 -34.94 0.05
N ALA A 730 -22.90 -34.84 -0.78
CA ALA A 730 -24.04 -35.74 -0.83
C ALA A 730 -23.74 -37.03 -1.61
N HIS A 731 -24.61 -38.04 -1.44
CA HIS A 731 -24.58 -39.22 -2.32
C HIS A 731 -24.90 -38.85 -3.78
N GLU A 732 -25.82 -37.90 -3.99
CA GLU A 732 -26.13 -37.36 -5.32
C GLU A 732 -25.11 -36.29 -5.73
N LEU A 733 -24.49 -36.48 -6.88
CA LEU A 733 -23.53 -35.52 -7.41
C LEU A 733 -24.23 -34.22 -7.82
N LYS A 734 -23.86 -33.13 -7.15
CA LYS A 734 -24.23 -31.76 -7.53
C LYS A 734 -22.99 -30.87 -7.56
N ILE A 735 -22.95 -29.96 -8.53
CA ILE A 735 -21.84 -29.01 -8.68
C ILE A 735 -22.43 -27.61 -8.68
N ALA A 736 -22.02 -26.81 -7.70
CA ALA A 736 -22.33 -25.39 -7.64
C ALA A 736 -21.13 -24.59 -8.14
N PHE A 737 -21.38 -23.53 -8.93
CA PHE A 737 -20.31 -22.68 -9.43
C PHE A 737 -20.81 -21.25 -9.68
N SER A 738 -19.87 -20.31 -9.64
CA SER A 738 -20.10 -18.92 -10.04
C SER A 738 -19.73 -18.76 -11.50
N CYS A 739 -20.71 -18.39 -12.32
CA CYS A 739 -20.49 -17.96 -13.69
C CYS A 739 -20.01 -16.52 -13.71
N TYR A 740 -18.82 -16.27 -14.27
CA TYR A 740 -18.25 -14.95 -14.41
C TYR A 740 -18.29 -14.43 -15.84
N GLY A 741 -18.59 -15.26 -16.83
CA GLY A 741 -18.74 -14.84 -18.21
C GLY A 741 -18.86 -15.99 -19.21
N PRO A 742 -19.14 -15.69 -20.50
CA PRO A 742 -19.16 -14.37 -21.10
C PRO A 742 -20.51 -13.66 -21.00
N SER A 743 -21.55 -14.33 -20.51
CA SER A 743 -22.81 -13.67 -20.15
C SER A 743 -22.73 -12.98 -18.79
N GLN A 744 -23.76 -12.22 -18.42
CA GLN A 744 -23.78 -11.53 -17.13
C GLN A 744 -23.54 -12.53 -15.98
N PRO A 745 -22.74 -12.17 -14.96
CA PRO A 745 -22.41 -13.08 -13.88
C PRO A 745 -23.65 -13.62 -13.15
N TYR A 746 -23.63 -14.92 -12.86
CA TYR A 746 -24.71 -15.60 -12.14
C TYR A 746 -24.21 -16.81 -11.35
N ILE A 747 -25.01 -17.26 -10.38
CA ILE A 747 -24.75 -18.50 -9.65
C ILE A 747 -25.62 -19.64 -10.19
N ALA A 748 -25.03 -20.81 -10.43
CA ALA A 748 -25.75 -21.99 -10.87
C ALA A 748 -25.35 -23.26 -10.12
N VAL A 749 -26.30 -24.20 -10.05
CA VAL A 749 -26.11 -25.55 -9.51
C VAL A 749 -26.62 -26.56 -10.52
N PHE A 750 -25.76 -27.52 -10.84
CA PHE A 750 -26.08 -28.64 -11.72
C PHE A 750 -26.25 -29.89 -10.87
N ALA A 751 -27.36 -30.59 -11.07
CA ALA A 751 -27.58 -31.92 -10.53
C ALA A 751 -27.36 -32.96 -11.63
N PHE A 752 -26.68 -34.04 -11.30
CA PHE A 752 -26.28 -35.08 -12.25
C PHE A 752 -27.02 -36.40 -11.96
N ASN A 753 -27.36 -37.12 -13.03
CA ASN A 753 -27.85 -38.50 -12.91
C ASN A 753 -26.67 -39.50 -12.82
N GLU A 754 -26.98 -40.79 -12.66
CA GLU A 754 -25.98 -41.88 -12.59
C GLU A 754 -25.06 -41.98 -13.83
N THR A 755 -25.49 -41.46 -14.98
CA THR A 755 -24.70 -41.39 -16.22
C THR A 755 -23.90 -40.09 -16.35
N LEU A 756 -23.83 -39.30 -15.27
CA LEU A 756 -23.18 -37.99 -15.20
C LEU A 756 -23.68 -37.00 -16.26
N GLN A 757 -24.95 -37.12 -16.64
CA GLN A 757 -25.64 -36.12 -17.45
C GLN A 757 -26.36 -35.14 -16.53
N VAL A 758 -26.31 -33.85 -16.89
CA VAL A 758 -27.03 -32.81 -16.17
C VAL A 758 -28.52 -33.09 -16.31
N GLN A 759 -29.16 -33.42 -15.18
CA GLN A 759 -30.59 -33.69 -15.09
C GLN A 759 -31.36 -32.39 -14.83
N ASP A 760 -30.79 -31.51 -14.02
CA ASP A 760 -31.39 -30.23 -13.67
C ASP A 760 -30.35 -29.11 -13.54
N MET A 761 -30.75 -27.89 -13.86
CA MET A 761 -29.97 -26.67 -13.78
C MET A 761 -30.79 -25.59 -13.07
N HIS A 762 -30.38 -25.25 -11.86
CA HIS A 762 -30.97 -24.14 -11.10
C HIS A 762 -30.06 -22.92 -11.19
N LYS A 763 -30.63 -21.78 -11.62
CA LYS A 763 -29.96 -20.47 -11.61
C LYS A 763 -30.58 -19.60 -10.52
N PHE A 764 -29.78 -19.18 -9.56
CA PHE A 764 -30.29 -18.55 -8.34
C PHE A 764 -30.23 -17.02 -8.38
N ILE A 765 -29.15 -16.46 -8.92
CA ILE A 765 -28.90 -15.01 -8.90
C ILE A 765 -28.34 -14.61 -10.24
N THR A 766 -29.00 -13.69 -10.93
CA THR A 766 -28.38 -12.91 -12.00
C THR A 766 -28.01 -11.57 -11.41
N ILE A 767 -26.71 -11.24 -11.39
CA ILE A 767 -26.29 -9.88 -11.10
C ILE A 767 -26.75 -9.04 -12.29
N LYS A 768 -27.91 -8.39 -12.16
CA LYS A 768 -28.46 -7.53 -13.22
C LYS A 768 -27.50 -6.37 -13.44
N ASN A 769 -26.65 -6.51 -14.44
CA ASN A 769 -25.90 -5.41 -14.97
C ASN A 769 -26.64 -4.92 -16.21
N GLU A 770 -27.18 -3.71 -16.19
CA GLU A 770 -27.82 -3.13 -17.38
C GLU A 770 -26.81 -2.79 -18.50
N GLN A 771 -25.52 -3.05 -18.29
CA GLN A 771 -24.47 -2.83 -19.27
C GLN A 771 -24.24 -4.11 -20.09
N GLU A 772 -24.05 -3.93 -21.39
CA GLU A 772 -23.66 -4.99 -22.31
C GLU A 772 -22.14 -5.18 -22.32
N MET A 773 -21.67 -6.29 -22.87
CA MET A 773 -20.24 -6.43 -23.18
C MET A 773 -19.84 -5.44 -24.29
N PRO A 774 -18.65 -4.81 -24.20
CA PRO A 774 -18.08 -4.06 -25.30
C PRO A 774 -17.79 -4.99 -26.50
N GLU A 775 -17.82 -4.43 -27.71
CA GLU A 775 -17.41 -5.16 -28.92
C GLU A 775 -15.94 -5.59 -28.78
N MET A 776 -15.70 -6.89 -28.96
CA MET A 776 -14.39 -7.48 -28.79
C MET A 776 -14.06 -8.51 -29.87
N THR A 777 -12.77 -8.69 -30.10
CA THR A 777 -12.24 -9.72 -31.00
C THR A 777 -11.10 -10.45 -30.31
N THR A 778 -11.08 -11.77 -30.44
CA THR A 778 -10.01 -12.63 -29.93
C THR A 778 -9.36 -13.32 -31.12
N GLU A 779 -8.04 -13.19 -31.26
CA GLU A 779 -7.29 -13.79 -32.36
C GLU A 779 -5.91 -14.26 -31.92
N THR A 780 -5.38 -15.24 -32.66
CA THR A 780 -4.03 -15.78 -32.45
C THR A 780 -3.07 -15.24 -33.51
N PHE A 781 -1.87 -14.88 -33.07
CA PHE A 781 -0.79 -14.37 -33.93
C PHE A 781 0.44 -15.26 -33.79
N LEU A 782 0.92 -15.82 -34.89
CA LEU A 782 2.20 -16.54 -34.91
C LEU A 782 3.37 -15.54 -34.90
N LEU A 783 4.13 -15.52 -33.82
CA LEU A 783 5.24 -14.60 -33.64
C LEU A 783 6.51 -15.06 -34.38
N PRO A 784 7.46 -14.15 -34.66
CA PRO A 784 8.76 -14.51 -35.22
C PRO A 784 9.55 -15.52 -34.38
N SER A 785 9.27 -15.59 -33.08
CA SER A 785 9.86 -16.57 -32.15
C SER A 785 9.36 -18.01 -32.37
N GLY A 786 8.34 -18.21 -33.23
CA GLY A 786 7.70 -19.51 -33.47
C GLY A 786 6.60 -19.86 -32.47
N TYR A 787 6.36 -19.00 -31.48
CA TYR A 787 5.28 -19.14 -30.50
C TYR A 787 4.05 -18.34 -30.92
N GLU A 788 2.89 -18.73 -30.41
CA GLU A 788 1.64 -18.03 -30.67
C GLU A 788 1.32 -17.04 -29.55
N ALA A 789 0.94 -15.82 -29.91
CA ALA A 789 0.32 -14.86 -29.01
C ALA A 789 -1.20 -14.91 -29.15
N ILE A 790 -1.92 -14.96 -28.03
CA ILE A 790 -3.38 -14.81 -28.01
C ILE A 790 -3.69 -13.36 -27.66
N VAL A 791 -4.46 -12.68 -28.51
CA VAL A 791 -4.77 -11.26 -28.37
C VAL A 791 -6.27 -11.06 -28.21
N ARG A 792 -6.68 -10.26 -27.23
CA ARG A 792 -8.05 -9.76 -27.03
C ARG A 792 -8.05 -8.25 -27.27
N ILE A 793 -8.87 -7.78 -28.20
CA ILE A 793 -9.03 -6.36 -28.52
C ILE A 793 -10.45 -5.94 -28.17
N TYR A 794 -10.58 -4.96 -27.29
CA TYR A 794 -11.79 -4.19 -27.10
C TYR A 794 -11.69 -2.95 -27.99
N HIS A 795 -12.60 -2.82 -28.96
CA HIS A 795 -12.44 -1.89 -30.09
C HIS A 795 -12.59 -0.40 -29.76
N GLY A 796 -12.89 -0.04 -28.52
CA GLY A 796 -13.10 1.34 -28.12
C GLY A 796 -14.34 1.97 -28.78
N ASP A 797 -14.28 3.27 -29.06
CA ASP A 797 -15.36 4.00 -29.75
C ASP A 797 -15.42 3.63 -31.23
N THR A 798 -16.41 2.81 -31.58
CA THR A 798 -16.69 2.28 -32.93
C THR A 798 -16.99 3.35 -33.96
N ASN A 799 -17.32 4.58 -33.53
CA ASN A 799 -17.63 5.68 -34.44
C ASN A 799 -16.37 6.41 -34.93
N LEU A 800 -15.22 6.21 -34.29
CA LEU A 800 -13.97 6.86 -34.65
C LEU A 800 -13.21 6.03 -35.70
N SER A 801 -12.76 6.68 -36.78
CA SER A 801 -11.91 6.07 -37.81
C SER A 801 -10.46 5.84 -37.36
N SER A 802 -10.02 6.54 -36.31
CA SER A 802 -8.71 6.40 -35.67
C SER A 802 -8.86 6.45 -34.15
N VAL A 803 -8.54 5.35 -33.47
CA VAL A 803 -8.79 5.14 -32.04
C VAL A 803 -7.45 5.00 -31.31
N PRO A 804 -7.19 5.77 -30.23
CA PRO A 804 -6.03 5.52 -29.36
C PRO A 804 -6.04 4.10 -28.80
N VAL A 805 -4.88 3.58 -28.42
CA VAL A 805 -4.76 2.18 -27.98
C VAL A 805 -4.05 2.12 -26.64
N THR A 806 -4.67 1.49 -25.66
CA THR A 806 -4.03 1.18 -24.37
C THR A 806 -3.74 -0.31 -24.33
N LEU A 807 -2.46 -0.67 -24.28
CA LEU A 807 -2.00 -2.02 -24.00
C LEU A 807 -2.01 -2.22 -22.47
N LEU A 808 -2.87 -3.11 -21.99
CA LEU A 808 -2.89 -3.51 -20.59
C LEU A 808 -2.01 -4.74 -20.42
N VAL A 809 -1.05 -4.66 -19.49
CA VAL A 809 -0.11 -5.74 -19.24
C VAL A 809 -0.08 -6.15 -17.77
N TYR A 810 -0.05 -7.45 -17.56
CA TYR A 810 0.46 -8.05 -16.33
C TYR A 810 1.72 -8.84 -16.64
N GLY A 811 1.65 -9.86 -17.50
CA GLY A 811 2.82 -10.64 -17.96
C GLY A 811 3.56 -11.44 -16.87
N GLY A 812 3.08 -11.42 -15.62
CA GLY A 812 3.73 -12.08 -14.49
C GLY A 812 3.58 -13.59 -14.47
N ALA A 813 4.58 -14.25 -13.88
CA ALA A 813 4.79 -15.69 -13.75
C ALA A 813 3.80 -16.43 -12.82
N MET A 814 2.51 -16.06 -12.84
CA MET A 814 1.55 -16.32 -11.76
C MET A 814 0.35 -17.17 -12.20
N ASP A 815 0.56 -18.29 -12.91
CA ASP A 815 -0.53 -19.21 -13.31
C ASP A 815 -1.78 -18.50 -13.87
N PHE A 816 -1.58 -17.36 -14.54
CA PHE A 816 -2.61 -16.38 -14.90
C PHE A 816 -2.63 -16.10 -16.41
N ASN A 817 -3.82 -15.83 -16.94
CA ASN A 817 -4.07 -15.41 -18.32
C ASN A 817 -4.79 -14.07 -18.32
N GLN A 818 -4.34 -13.15 -19.15
CA GLN A 818 -5.00 -11.85 -19.34
C GLN A 818 -6.22 -11.95 -20.25
N VAL A 819 -6.18 -12.90 -21.18
CA VAL A 819 -7.23 -13.18 -22.14
C VAL A 819 -8.18 -14.21 -21.54
N THR A 820 -9.36 -13.75 -21.10
CA THR A 820 -10.39 -14.57 -20.43
C THR A 820 -11.78 -14.26 -20.97
N ASP A 821 -12.70 -15.24 -20.93
CA ASP A 821 -14.12 -15.03 -21.23
C ASP A 821 -14.92 -14.40 -20.08
N GLU A 822 -14.22 -13.80 -19.11
CA GLU A 822 -14.84 -13.03 -18.04
C GLU A 822 -15.67 -11.86 -18.60
N PHE A 823 -16.86 -11.64 -18.02
CA PHE A 823 -17.73 -10.55 -18.36
C PHE A 823 -17.15 -9.22 -17.84
N LYS A 824 -16.69 -8.39 -18.77
CA LYS A 824 -16.18 -7.03 -18.53
C LYS A 824 -17.17 -6.01 -19.10
N PRO A 825 -18.07 -5.43 -18.30
CA PRO A 825 -19.15 -4.60 -18.80
C PRO A 825 -18.66 -3.32 -19.51
N LYS A 826 -19.43 -2.87 -20.50
CA LYS A 826 -19.18 -1.66 -21.27
C LYS A 826 -19.39 -0.41 -20.39
N PRO A 827 -18.39 0.50 -20.31
CA PRO A 827 -18.56 1.73 -19.54
C PRO A 827 -19.59 2.68 -20.17
N LYS A 828 -20.41 3.37 -19.35
CA LYS A 828 -21.41 4.36 -19.82
C LYS A 828 -20.81 5.79 -19.78
N PRO A 829 -21.21 6.73 -20.67
CA PRO A 829 -22.27 6.62 -21.69
C PRO A 829 -21.84 6.09 -23.08
N ASN A 830 -20.54 6.06 -23.43
CA ASN A 830 -20.08 5.81 -24.82
C ASN A 830 -19.19 4.56 -25.03
N GLY A 831 -19.03 3.68 -24.03
CA GLY A 831 -18.03 2.60 -24.07
C GLY A 831 -16.61 3.08 -23.76
N PHE A 832 -15.59 2.24 -24.00
CA PHE A 832 -14.20 2.66 -23.87
C PHE A 832 -13.88 3.74 -24.91
N LYS A 833 -13.37 4.90 -24.49
CA LYS A 833 -12.99 6.00 -25.42
C LYS A 833 -11.78 5.66 -26.29
N HIS A 834 -10.96 4.71 -25.85
CA HIS A 834 -9.80 4.18 -26.56
C HIS A 834 -9.93 2.65 -26.68
N ALA A 835 -9.23 2.05 -27.64
CA ALA A 835 -9.11 0.61 -27.71
C ALA A 835 -8.30 0.09 -26.54
N VAL A 836 -8.60 -1.14 -26.11
CA VAL A 836 -7.90 -1.81 -25.01
C VAL A 836 -7.45 -3.18 -25.51
N VAL A 837 -6.15 -3.46 -25.38
CA VAL A 837 -5.55 -4.71 -25.87
C VAL A 837 -4.99 -5.49 -24.70
N PHE A 838 -5.31 -6.78 -24.64
CA PHE A 838 -4.68 -7.77 -23.77
C PHE A 838 -3.96 -8.81 -24.64
N ILE A 839 -2.80 -9.27 -24.18
CA ILE A 839 -1.96 -10.21 -24.92
C ILE A 839 -1.46 -11.29 -23.94
N ASP A 840 -1.67 -12.55 -24.28
CA ASP A 840 -1.06 -13.71 -23.63
C ASP A 840 0.01 -14.33 -24.54
N VAL A 841 1.22 -14.50 -23.98
CA VAL A 841 2.43 -14.93 -24.69
C VAL A 841 3.12 -16.04 -23.89
N ARG A 842 4.41 -16.34 -24.17
CA ARG A 842 5.20 -17.19 -23.27
C ARG A 842 5.20 -16.59 -21.87
N GLY A 843 4.94 -17.44 -20.88
CA GLY A 843 4.75 -17.07 -19.49
C GLY A 843 3.30 -17.07 -19.01
N SER A 844 2.34 -16.94 -19.92
CA SER A 844 0.91 -17.12 -19.61
C SER A 844 0.59 -18.60 -19.32
N ALA A 845 -0.41 -18.84 -18.48
CA ALA A 845 -0.86 -20.18 -18.06
C ALA A 845 -1.85 -20.85 -19.02
N GLY A 846 -2.28 -22.07 -18.72
CA GLY A 846 -3.31 -22.78 -19.49
C GLY A 846 -2.87 -23.25 -20.87
N ARG A 847 -1.56 -23.25 -21.13
CA ARG A 847 -0.94 -23.56 -22.42
C ARG A 847 0.19 -24.58 -22.25
N GLY A 848 0.26 -25.23 -21.09
CA GLY A 848 1.31 -26.17 -20.72
C GLY A 848 2.68 -25.51 -20.51
N TRP A 849 3.63 -26.35 -20.12
CA TRP A 849 4.96 -25.97 -19.70
C TRP A 849 5.80 -25.34 -20.81
N ASN A 850 5.55 -25.64 -22.09
CA ASN A 850 6.24 -24.97 -23.21
C ASN A 850 5.99 -23.45 -23.24
N TYR A 851 4.84 -22.99 -22.74
CA TYR A 851 4.54 -21.57 -22.59
C TYR A 851 4.85 -21.10 -21.17
N LYS A 852 4.38 -21.82 -20.14
CA LYS A 852 4.56 -21.45 -18.73
C LYS A 852 6.03 -21.22 -18.36
N SER A 853 6.95 -22.11 -18.77
CA SER A 853 8.38 -22.02 -18.44
C SER A 853 9.22 -21.11 -19.34
N GLY A 854 8.62 -20.45 -20.36
CA GLY A 854 9.38 -19.77 -21.41
C GLY A 854 10.39 -18.73 -20.91
N PHE A 855 10.08 -18.05 -19.80
CA PHE A 855 10.93 -17.04 -19.17
C PHE A 855 11.86 -17.59 -18.06
N TYR A 856 11.89 -18.91 -17.80
CA TYR A 856 12.72 -19.47 -16.73
C TYR A 856 14.20 -19.11 -16.91
N GLY A 857 14.83 -18.65 -15.82
CA GLY A 857 16.20 -18.10 -15.81
C GLY A 857 16.36 -16.75 -16.52
N ARG A 858 15.30 -16.18 -17.08
CA ARG A 858 15.31 -14.97 -17.93
C ARG A 858 14.05 -14.13 -17.73
N LEU A 859 13.66 -13.89 -16.49
CA LEU A 859 12.47 -13.11 -16.13
C LEU A 859 12.53 -11.68 -16.72
N VAL A 860 11.42 -11.15 -17.23
CA VAL A 860 11.31 -9.84 -17.89
C VAL A 860 12.14 -9.77 -19.19
N THR A 861 12.09 -10.82 -20.01
CA THR A 861 12.79 -10.85 -21.31
C THR A 861 11.89 -11.32 -22.44
N VAL A 862 11.60 -12.62 -22.49
CA VAL A 862 10.88 -13.26 -23.60
C VAL A 862 9.42 -12.81 -23.67
N GLU A 863 8.79 -12.60 -22.53
CA GLU A 863 7.42 -12.12 -22.42
C GLU A 863 7.31 -10.65 -22.84
N VAL A 864 8.35 -9.85 -22.60
CA VAL A 864 8.44 -8.45 -23.04
C VAL A 864 8.59 -8.40 -24.56
N GLU A 865 9.50 -9.21 -25.09
CA GLU A 865 9.75 -9.32 -26.53
C GLU A 865 8.52 -9.80 -27.29
N ASP A 866 7.91 -10.91 -26.85
CA ASP A 866 6.74 -11.46 -27.51
C ASP A 866 5.53 -10.49 -27.44
N THR A 867 5.33 -9.82 -26.31
CA THR A 867 4.25 -8.82 -26.17
C THR A 867 4.48 -7.64 -27.11
N TYR A 868 5.71 -7.15 -27.23
CA TYR A 868 6.05 -6.06 -28.15
C TYR A 868 5.85 -6.47 -29.62
N GLU A 869 6.29 -7.66 -30.02
CA GLU A 869 6.10 -8.18 -31.38
C GLU A 869 4.60 -8.38 -31.69
N ALA A 870 3.85 -8.98 -30.78
CA ALA A 870 2.40 -9.15 -30.92
C ALA A 870 1.71 -7.78 -31.10
N MET A 871 2.06 -6.78 -30.29
CA MET A 871 1.48 -5.45 -30.39
C MET A 871 1.76 -4.78 -31.75
N LYS A 872 2.97 -4.93 -32.30
CA LYS A 872 3.29 -4.45 -33.66
C LYS A 872 2.42 -5.12 -34.72
N MET A 873 2.24 -6.43 -34.63
CA MET A 873 1.40 -7.19 -35.57
C MET A 873 -0.07 -6.77 -35.49
N VAL A 874 -0.59 -6.53 -34.28
CA VAL A 874 -1.93 -6.01 -34.04
C VAL A 874 -2.12 -4.65 -34.72
N LEU A 875 -1.22 -3.69 -34.50
CA LEU A 875 -1.31 -2.36 -35.11
C LEU A 875 -1.19 -2.41 -36.65
N ALA A 876 -0.43 -3.36 -37.19
CA ALA A 876 -0.33 -3.56 -38.64
C ALA A 876 -1.62 -4.14 -39.24
N LYS A 877 -2.28 -5.06 -38.53
CA LYS A 877 -3.48 -5.75 -39.00
C LYS A 877 -4.76 -4.92 -38.87
N TYR A 878 -4.86 -4.05 -37.86
CA TYR A 878 -6.04 -3.23 -37.61
C TYR A 878 -5.72 -1.73 -37.78
N PRO A 879 -5.84 -1.16 -39.00
CA PRO A 879 -5.46 0.23 -39.30
C PRO A 879 -6.23 1.30 -38.50
N ARG A 880 -7.41 0.95 -37.96
CA ARG A 880 -8.21 1.83 -37.10
C ARG A 880 -7.57 2.06 -35.72
N LEU A 881 -6.68 1.17 -35.29
CA LEU A 881 -5.89 1.32 -34.08
C LEU A 881 -4.73 2.29 -34.36
N ASP A 882 -4.75 3.44 -33.69
CA ASP A 882 -3.82 4.52 -33.98
C ASP A 882 -2.41 4.21 -33.44
N LYS A 883 -1.51 3.81 -34.35
CA LYS A 883 -0.10 3.54 -34.05
C LYS A 883 0.67 4.73 -33.46
N ASN A 884 0.15 5.96 -33.58
CA ASN A 884 0.78 7.16 -33.01
C ASN A 884 0.24 7.50 -31.62
N ARG A 885 -0.81 6.84 -31.13
CA ARG A 885 -1.43 7.07 -29.81
C ARG A 885 -1.53 5.77 -29.04
N VAL A 886 -0.38 5.14 -28.80
CA VAL A 886 -0.27 3.88 -28.05
C VAL A 886 0.24 4.16 -26.64
N GLY A 887 -0.56 3.82 -25.64
CA GLY A 887 -0.19 3.83 -24.23
C GLY A 887 -0.03 2.43 -23.67
N VAL A 888 0.71 2.29 -22.57
CA VAL A 888 0.86 1.03 -21.83
C VAL A 888 0.57 1.23 -20.35
N TYR A 889 -0.05 0.24 -19.73
CA TYR A 889 -0.49 0.29 -18.33
C TYR A 889 -0.28 -1.06 -17.65
N GLY A 890 0.25 -1.05 -16.43
CA GLY A 890 0.29 -2.23 -15.59
C GLY A 890 0.65 -1.94 -14.14
N GLY A 891 0.20 -2.81 -13.24
CA GLY A 891 0.51 -2.78 -11.81
C GLY A 891 1.27 -4.02 -11.33
N SER A 892 2.05 -3.91 -10.26
CA SER A 892 2.88 -4.99 -9.73
C SER A 892 3.88 -5.49 -10.79
N TYR A 893 3.93 -6.78 -11.09
CA TYR A 893 4.69 -7.30 -12.24
C TYR A 893 4.26 -6.64 -13.57
N GLY A 894 2.99 -6.28 -13.73
CA GLY A 894 2.53 -5.46 -14.87
C GLY A 894 3.19 -4.08 -14.92
N GLY A 895 3.53 -3.50 -13.77
CA GLY A 895 4.31 -2.27 -13.68
C GLY A 895 5.74 -2.48 -14.16
N THR A 896 6.33 -3.62 -13.82
CA THR A 896 7.64 -4.08 -14.34
C THR A 896 7.61 -4.28 -15.85
N MET A 897 6.61 -5.00 -16.37
CA MET A 897 6.38 -5.19 -17.80
C MET A 897 6.21 -3.87 -18.53
N THR A 898 5.47 -2.92 -17.94
CA THR A 898 5.28 -1.57 -18.50
C THR A 898 6.61 -0.88 -18.69
N ILE A 899 7.49 -0.91 -17.68
CA ILE A 899 8.82 -0.30 -17.77
C ILE A 899 9.69 -0.99 -18.82
N ALA A 900 9.75 -2.32 -18.77
CA ALA A 900 10.56 -3.11 -19.69
C ALA A 900 10.10 -3.01 -21.15
N LEU A 901 8.79 -2.90 -21.40
CA LEU A 901 8.24 -2.67 -22.74
C LEU A 901 8.65 -1.32 -23.30
N VAL A 902 8.64 -0.26 -22.48
CA VAL A 902 9.12 1.06 -22.91
C VAL A 902 10.62 1.01 -23.23
N GLU A 903 11.41 0.33 -22.40
CA GLU A 903 12.85 0.15 -22.65
C GLU A 903 13.14 -0.62 -23.94
N LYS A 904 12.41 -1.72 -24.19
CA LYS A 904 12.60 -2.59 -25.35
C LYS A 904 12.09 -1.97 -26.66
N ALA A 905 11.01 -1.19 -26.61
CA ALA A 905 10.35 -0.70 -27.81
C ALA A 905 11.17 0.39 -28.53
N ALA A 906 10.93 0.54 -29.82
CA ALA A 906 11.47 1.67 -30.57
C ALA A 906 11.09 3.02 -29.92
N PRO A 907 11.97 4.04 -29.94
CA PRO A 907 11.68 5.34 -29.37
C PRO A 907 10.32 5.89 -29.83
N SER A 908 9.55 6.41 -28.87
CA SER A 908 8.21 6.95 -29.11
C SER A 908 7.15 5.97 -29.63
N PHE A 909 7.39 4.65 -29.61
CA PHE A 909 6.36 3.65 -29.88
C PHE A 909 5.23 3.77 -28.85
N PHE A 910 5.57 3.73 -27.55
CA PHE A 910 4.65 4.09 -26.48
C PHE A 910 4.75 5.60 -26.20
N LYS A 911 3.63 6.32 -26.33
CA LYS A 911 3.56 7.76 -26.03
C LYS A 911 3.47 8.04 -24.54
N CYS A 912 2.80 7.16 -23.82
CA CYS A 912 2.64 7.23 -22.38
C CYS A 912 2.68 5.84 -21.75
N ALA A 913 3.16 5.80 -20.52
CA ALA A 913 3.23 4.61 -19.68
C ALA A 913 2.73 4.94 -18.28
N ILE A 914 1.87 4.08 -17.73
CA ILE A 914 1.49 4.12 -16.32
C ILE A 914 2.00 2.85 -15.65
N SER A 915 2.94 2.99 -14.72
CA SER A 915 3.53 1.89 -13.96
C SER A 915 3.15 2.03 -12.50
N ILE A 916 2.50 0.99 -11.94
CA ILE A 916 2.02 1.00 -10.56
C ILE A 916 2.74 -0.07 -9.74
N CYS A 917 3.25 0.30 -8.57
CA CYS A 917 3.99 -0.59 -7.66
C CYS A 917 4.96 -1.56 -8.38
N PRO A 918 5.86 -1.10 -9.29
CA PRO A 918 6.70 -1.99 -10.08
C PRO A 918 7.83 -2.63 -9.28
N VAL A 919 8.14 -3.89 -9.55
CA VAL A 919 9.42 -4.50 -9.16
C VAL A 919 10.48 -4.05 -10.17
N THR A 920 11.43 -3.24 -9.73
CA THR A 920 12.45 -2.66 -10.62
C THR A 920 13.78 -3.39 -10.60
N ASN A 921 14.02 -4.22 -9.58
CA ASN A 921 15.23 -5.03 -9.44
C ASN A 921 14.89 -6.31 -8.66
N PHE A 922 14.95 -7.48 -9.31
CA PHE A 922 14.54 -8.75 -8.68
C PHE A 922 15.50 -9.26 -7.60
N VAL A 923 16.73 -8.75 -7.52
CA VAL A 923 17.65 -9.05 -6.40
C VAL A 923 17.10 -8.47 -5.09
N ASN A 924 16.38 -7.35 -5.18
CA ASN A 924 15.76 -6.69 -4.03
C ASN A 924 14.33 -7.18 -3.74
N TYR A 925 13.79 -8.09 -4.56
CA TYR A 925 12.46 -8.65 -4.38
C TYR A 925 12.47 -9.93 -3.55
N ASN A 926 11.30 -10.54 -3.33
CA ASN A 926 11.19 -11.74 -2.51
C ASN A 926 11.98 -12.93 -3.11
N ALA A 927 12.77 -13.61 -2.28
CA ALA A 927 13.56 -14.78 -2.68
C ALA A 927 12.68 -15.94 -3.16
N GLY A 928 11.60 -16.26 -2.44
CA GLY A 928 10.67 -17.33 -2.81
C GLY A 928 9.97 -17.11 -4.15
N TYR A 929 9.75 -15.86 -4.55
CA TYR A 929 9.28 -15.53 -5.90
C TYR A 929 10.42 -15.57 -6.91
N SER A 930 11.47 -14.79 -6.69
CA SER A 930 12.51 -14.54 -7.69
C SER A 930 13.32 -15.80 -8.00
N GLU A 931 13.69 -16.58 -6.98
CA GLU A 931 14.48 -17.82 -7.15
C GLU A 931 13.65 -18.94 -7.78
N ARG A 932 12.32 -18.98 -7.58
CA ARG A 932 11.44 -19.96 -8.25
C ARG A 932 11.56 -19.87 -9.78
N PHE A 933 11.59 -18.65 -10.32
CA PHE A 933 11.62 -18.42 -11.76
C PHE A 933 13.03 -18.24 -12.31
N MET A 934 13.98 -17.79 -11.50
CA MET A 934 15.37 -17.59 -11.91
C MET A 934 16.24 -18.84 -11.71
N GLY A 935 15.84 -19.80 -10.87
CA GLY A 935 16.65 -21.00 -10.62
C GLY A 935 18.05 -20.65 -10.09
N ASP A 936 19.09 -21.26 -10.68
CA ASP A 936 20.52 -21.15 -10.27
C ASP A 936 21.23 -20.01 -10.96
N THR A 937 20.47 -19.26 -11.74
CA THR A 937 21.00 -18.16 -12.47
C THR A 937 21.70 -17.21 -11.49
N PRO A 938 22.95 -16.79 -11.77
CA PRO A 938 23.67 -15.90 -10.88
C PRO A 938 22.90 -14.59 -10.69
N LEU A 939 23.02 -13.98 -9.51
CA LEU A 939 22.34 -12.71 -9.18
C LEU A 939 22.61 -11.59 -10.20
N SER A 940 23.75 -11.63 -10.90
CA SER A 940 24.10 -10.68 -11.97
C SER A 940 23.17 -10.74 -13.19
N SER A 941 22.45 -11.84 -13.37
CA SER A 941 21.50 -12.03 -14.47
C SER A 941 20.06 -11.71 -14.07
N TYR A 942 19.83 -11.36 -12.80
CA TYR A 942 18.52 -10.88 -12.37
C TYR A 942 18.26 -9.51 -12.98
N THR A 943 17.04 -9.31 -13.46
CA THR A 943 16.68 -8.07 -14.15
C THR A 943 16.75 -6.88 -13.21
N ASP A 944 17.41 -5.83 -13.69
CA ASP A 944 17.50 -4.51 -13.06
C ASP A 944 17.15 -3.42 -14.09
N LEU A 945 15.93 -2.90 -13.97
CA LEU A 945 15.36 -1.87 -14.84
C LEU A 945 15.84 -0.45 -14.49
N THR A 946 16.71 -0.31 -13.47
CA THR A 946 17.29 0.98 -13.08
C THR A 946 18.57 1.31 -13.83
N LEU A 947 19.16 0.32 -14.54
CA LEU A 947 20.42 0.47 -15.27
C LEU A 947 20.31 1.38 -16.50
N ASN A 948 19.19 1.32 -17.23
CA ASN A 948 18.97 2.13 -18.42
C ASN A 948 17.54 2.64 -18.53
N VAL A 949 17.36 3.91 -18.15
CA VAL A 949 16.05 4.59 -18.21
C VAL A 949 15.89 5.50 -19.44
N THR A 950 16.85 5.49 -20.36
CA THR A 950 16.91 6.51 -21.45
C THR A 950 15.73 6.48 -22.41
N ALA A 951 15.05 5.34 -22.54
CA ALA A 951 13.84 5.20 -23.36
C ALA A 951 12.72 6.17 -22.92
N PHE A 952 12.66 6.52 -21.63
CA PHE A 952 11.66 7.45 -21.08
C PHE A 952 11.87 8.92 -21.49
N LYS A 953 12.96 9.27 -22.17
CA LYS A 953 13.10 10.58 -22.82
C LYS A 953 12.01 10.86 -23.86
N HIS A 954 11.40 9.79 -24.38
CA HIS A 954 10.45 9.85 -25.49
C HIS A 954 9.04 9.35 -25.11
N THR A 955 8.81 9.05 -23.83
CA THR A 955 7.57 8.46 -23.32
C THR A 955 7.17 9.14 -22.03
N LYS A 956 5.96 9.71 -21.96
CA LYS A 956 5.43 10.30 -20.72
C LYS A 956 5.21 9.18 -19.69
N LEU A 957 5.76 9.29 -18.50
CA LEU A 957 5.60 8.30 -17.44
C LEU A 957 4.76 8.84 -16.28
N LEU A 958 3.76 8.07 -15.85
CA LEU A 958 3.14 8.19 -14.53
C LEU A 958 3.55 6.98 -13.69
N LEU A 959 4.29 7.22 -12.61
CA LEU A 959 4.66 6.22 -11.62
C LEU A 959 3.77 6.38 -10.39
N ALA A 960 3.08 5.31 -9.96
CA ALA A 960 2.24 5.33 -8.76
C ALA A 960 2.62 4.23 -7.78
N HIS A 961 2.60 4.50 -6.46
CA HIS A 961 2.97 3.49 -5.46
C HIS A 961 2.40 3.79 -4.06
N GLY A 962 1.92 2.77 -3.36
CA GLY A 962 1.62 2.82 -1.92
C GLY A 962 2.88 2.92 -1.04
N LEU A 963 2.90 3.82 -0.06
CA LEU A 963 4.08 4.00 0.79
C LEU A 963 4.28 2.86 1.82
N ARG A 964 3.21 2.14 2.15
CA ARG A 964 3.20 0.98 3.05
C ARG A 964 3.06 -0.33 2.27
N ASP A 965 3.50 -0.36 1.02
CA ASP A 965 3.51 -1.57 0.21
C ASP A 965 4.48 -2.59 0.81
N SER A 966 3.95 -3.68 1.33
CA SER A 966 4.72 -4.81 1.88
C SER A 966 5.07 -5.85 0.82
N ASN A 967 4.35 -5.88 -0.31
CA ASN A 967 4.55 -6.83 -1.39
C ASN A 967 5.72 -6.41 -2.25
N VAL A 968 5.59 -5.24 -2.87
CA VAL A 968 6.66 -4.58 -3.60
C VAL A 968 7.07 -3.39 -2.77
N PRO A 969 8.12 -3.49 -1.93
CA PRO A 969 8.53 -2.36 -1.12
C PRO A 969 8.75 -1.10 -1.96
N PHE A 970 8.31 0.06 -1.45
CA PHE A 970 8.47 1.36 -2.14
C PHE A 970 9.92 1.64 -2.60
N GLN A 971 10.91 0.98 -1.97
CA GLN A 971 12.31 0.96 -2.41
C GLN A 971 12.46 0.73 -3.92
N HIS A 972 11.66 -0.14 -4.54
CA HIS A 972 11.74 -0.39 -5.99
C HIS A 972 11.44 0.88 -6.80
N SER A 973 10.35 1.58 -6.49
CA SER A 973 10.04 2.86 -7.13
C SER A 973 11.05 3.93 -6.76
N ALA A 974 11.56 3.97 -5.53
CA ALA A 974 12.56 4.93 -5.11
C ALA A 974 13.87 4.81 -5.93
N LEU A 975 14.36 3.60 -6.17
CA LEU A 975 15.55 3.36 -7.00
C LEU A 975 15.32 3.77 -8.46
N PHE A 976 14.14 3.52 -9.00
CA PHE A 976 13.81 3.92 -10.37
C PHE A 976 13.62 5.43 -10.52
N ILE A 977 13.01 6.08 -9.51
CA ILE A 977 12.94 7.54 -9.41
C ILE A 977 14.35 8.16 -9.41
N GLU A 978 15.26 7.60 -8.60
CA GLU A 978 16.64 8.06 -8.56
C GLU A 978 17.32 7.93 -9.94
N ALA A 979 17.13 6.80 -10.62
CA ALA A 979 17.67 6.58 -11.96
C ALA A 979 17.15 7.60 -12.99
N LEU A 980 15.83 7.85 -13.01
CA LEU A 980 15.19 8.86 -13.87
C LEU A 980 15.72 10.27 -13.59
N GLN A 981 15.85 10.65 -12.33
CA GLN A 981 16.37 11.96 -11.91
C GLN A 981 17.83 12.15 -12.31
N ARG A 982 18.68 11.14 -12.10
CA ARG A 982 20.10 11.19 -12.52
C ARG A 982 20.26 11.29 -14.03
N ALA A 983 19.30 10.75 -14.79
CA ALA A 983 19.27 10.83 -16.24
C ALA A 983 18.59 12.11 -16.79
N ASP A 984 18.14 13.02 -15.91
CA ASP A 984 17.39 14.25 -16.25
C ASP A 984 16.13 13.96 -17.09
N ILE A 985 15.35 12.95 -16.69
CA ILE A 985 14.12 12.54 -17.36
C ILE A 985 12.90 12.96 -16.52
N PRO A 986 11.97 13.77 -17.06
CA PRO A 986 10.77 14.16 -16.35
C PRO A 986 9.76 13.00 -16.27
N PHE A 987 9.07 12.89 -15.15
CA PHE A 987 8.00 11.93 -14.92
C PHE A 987 6.97 12.50 -13.94
N GLU A 988 5.74 11.98 -14.00
CA GLU A 988 4.70 12.24 -13.02
C GLU A 988 4.76 11.16 -11.93
N LEU A 989 4.63 11.57 -10.66
CA LEU A 989 4.70 10.67 -9.51
C LEU A 989 3.45 10.83 -8.64
N MET A 990 2.86 9.69 -8.26
CA MET A 990 1.79 9.64 -7.27
C MET A 990 2.14 8.64 -6.16
N VAL A 991 2.51 9.16 -5.00
CA VAL A 991 2.70 8.35 -3.80
C VAL A 991 1.43 8.38 -2.98
N TYR A 992 0.94 7.21 -2.56
CA TYR A 992 -0.23 7.07 -1.71
C TYR A 992 0.19 6.78 -0.26
N PRO A 993 0.12 7.76 0.66
CA PRO A 993 0.49 7.55 2.05
C PRO A 993 -0.42 6.53 2.75
N ASN A 994 0.17 5.68 3.60
CA ASN A 994 -0.52 4.62 4.34
C ASN A 994 -1.28 3.59 3.49
N GLN A 995 -1.08 3.59 2.17
CA GLN A 995 -1.62 2.58 1.27
C GLN A 995 -0.63 1.43 1.07
N ASP A 996 -1.17 0.23 0.93
CA ASP A 996 -0.47 -1.02 0.67
C ASP A 996 -0.30 -1.27 -0.85
N HIS A 997 0.00 -2.50 -1.23
CA HIS A 997 0.12 -2.93 -2.63
C HIS A 997 -1.16 -2.77 -3.44
N ARG A 998 -2.33 -2.85 -2.80
CA ARG A 998 -3.64 -2.83 -3.47
C ARG A 998 -4.17 -1.41 -3.66
N ILE A 999 -3.71 -0.45 -2.85
CA ILE A 999 -4.18 0.94 -2.83
C ILE A 999 -5.72 0.94 -2.61
N ASP A 1000 -6.12 0.77 -1.35
CA ASP A 1000 -7.45 0.31 -0.92
C ASP A 1000 -8.61 1.35 -1.03
N GLN A 1001 -9.80 0.89 -0.65
CA GLN A 1001 -11.10 1.57 -0.72
C GLN A 1001 -11.11 2.89 0.06
N GLY A 1002 -11.26 3.97 -0.71
CA GLY A 1002 -11.21 5.35 -0.26
C GLY A 1002 -10.33 6.20 -1.16
N VAL A 1003 -9.27 5.60 -1.74
CA VAL A 1003 -8.32 6.29 -2.63
C VAL A 1003 -8.07 5.59 -3.97
N SER A 1004 -8.47 4.33 -4.14
CA SER A 1004 -8.41 3.64 -5.45
C SER A 1004 -9.08 4.43 -6.59
N GLN A 1005 -10.22 5.08 -6.33
CA GLN A 1005 -10.90 5.96 -7.29
C GLN A 1005 -10.03 7.14 -7.73
N HIS A 1006 -9.20 7.69 -6.83
CA HIS A 1006 -8.27 8.75 -7.19
C HIS A 1006 -7.22 8.26 -8.19
N LEU A 1007 -6.64 7.07 -7.96
CA LEU A 1007 -5.69 6.46 -8.90
C LEU A 1007 -6.30 6.23 -10.27
N GLN A 1008 -7.55 5.80 -10.29
CA GLN A 1008 -8.28 5.63 -11.53
C GLN A 1008 -8.47 6.96 -12.27
N HIS A 1009 -9.07 7.98 -11.63
CA HIS A 1009 -9.27 9.28 -12.25
C HIS A 1009 -7.96 9.94 -12.71
N LEU A 1010 -6.87 9.73 -11.96
CA LEU A 1010 -5.54 10.17 -12.35
C LEU A 1010 -5.07 9.47 -13.62
N SER A 1011 -5.22 8.14 -13.69
CA SER A 1011 -4.85 7.34 -14.86
C SER A 1011 -5.66 7.75 -16.10
N GLU A 1012 -6.96 8.00 -15.93
CA GLU A 1012 -7.87 8.51 -16.96
C GLU A 1012 -7.40 9.86 -17.49
N SER A 1013 -7.13 10.78 -16.58
CA SER A 1013 -6.68 12.13 -16.92
C SER A 1013 -5.32 12.10 -17.62
N PHE A 1014 -4.42 11.22 -17.20
CA PHE A 1014 -3.09 11.07 -17.79
C PHE A 1014 -3.16 10.53 -19.22
N PHE A 1015 -3.92 9.47 -19.46
CA PHE A 1015 -4.09 8.94 -20.82
C PHE A 1015 -4.84 9.91 -21.74
N ALA A 1016 -5.88 10.59 -21.25
CA ALA A 1016 -6.59 11.60 -22.03
C ALA A 1016 -5.63 12.69 -22.53
N LYS A 1017 -4.82 13.28 -21.64
CA LYS A 1017 -3.80 14.29 -21.99
C LYS A 1017 -2.65 13.75 -22.86
N CYS A 1018 -2.43 12.45 -22.87
CA CYS A 1018 -1.40 11.82 -23.69
C CYS A 1018 -1.90 11.56 -25.12
N TYR A 1019 -3.19 11.28 -25.28
CA TYR A 1019 -3.81 10.96 -26.57
C TYR A 1019 -4.35 12.19 -27.31
N GLU A 1020 -4.43 13.33 -26.64
CA GLU A 1020 -4.43 14.67 -27.24
C GLU A 1020 -3.07 15.00 -27.88
#